data_AF-A0A2M9BJC4-F1
#
_entry.id   AF-A0A2M9BJC4-F1
#
_cell.length_a   1.000
_cell.length_b   1.000
_cell.length_c   1.000
_cell.angle_alpha   90.00
_cell.angle_beta   90.00
_cell.angle_gamma   90.00
#
_symmetry.space_group_name_H-M   'P 1'
#
loop_
_entity.id
_entity.type
_entity.pdbx_description
1 polymer ?
#
loop_
_entity_poly.entity_id
_entity_poly.type
_entity_poly.pdbx_seq_one_letter_code
_entity_poly.pdbx_strand_id
1 'polypeptide(L)'
;MRTPLTKRRAVLVLGSVLALTLAAAPATGLVAADPSSPPGPSAVDPAGADMPTVGGNYGNQNYSALTDINKRNLKKLGPEWRTHVSAVAPASDDTGSQTHPIVSDGVIYLDTPSGGAIAVDGATGEAKWKWEPEVPARTRRGVSVGDGKVYAMAAGGTAGNDQNHDPDAPPGEDVQIFALDQETGEEVWVSSPLSPDGDALGRDSGPATRYHDGLVYIHTNNGDRGSVSALDSSDGSVVWTFFGVPRRGQTFTDVNGETFEPGDTWGPVLPDGTDCGLEGGATPWMHGALDPELGMYYMTFGNPRSCNTSQDGSLRPGDNLFSSSMVAVDMKTGEYKWHYQSIPHDVWDMDNVHPMTLADVEVDGDERQVVFYGSKSGHQFVLDRTNGKPVLPTVDKPMITDSRQAHSETQPFPEQRLLPECLVWEKLDPDNIPGDPWRAVPNYNGYQPDEDGNLVFNPDSYVKEDEPFLTYPDGDPKREGHRQGCMYDPQWDLPILSTTSQNGGGDWSSNSYSHRTNMVYFPYGTNPVAHWNGASANGQRAIGQYQTGGILAYDASTGDVQWTNHLGTDMSHGQSPLTTASNLLFVGQTDGRLLALDATDGDELWEFQTGSAISAPPITYEVDGEQYVAIFAAGATNPYGGSVTQGDSLWAFKLGGDYTTESGSQEGPDTAPLTIRRPVQGGPVEGDTVDNTVLLARTDRTDSAGSQDSTSQRGMAPTHLRVPVGSTVTFLNPGAETFPNFPNQLEHCATQYFEGEFNERLQPGESYEHTFDRAGEYFFNDCTDPRPVGKIEVYLEPNDQPGDLHFLPGWLDFRSKQFTQVKGKVTAVFDVPRGYRYQSGAVLETPLSESPVAATKVRTIGLGKLFRSRLIVQFDKAALDNNVPEGRDVPLTLVANFLHNGVQKQLASTDTVRVIK
;
A
#
# COMPACT_ATOMS: atom_id res chain seq x y z
N MET A 1 -9.17 -34.78 47.90
CA MET A 1 -10.28 -35.03 48.84
C MET A 1 -10.33 -33.90 49.87
N ARG A 2 -11.47 -33.20 49.93
CA ARG A 2 -12.02 -32.40 51.04
C ARG A 2 -11.30 -31.10 51.49
N THR A 3 -11.90 -29.99 51.07
CA THR A 3 -12.09 -28.71 51.80
C THR A 3 -12.58 -28.92 53.25
N PRO A 4 -12.37 -27.96 54.19
CA PRO A 4 -13.40 -26.93 54.51
C PRO A 4 -12.83 -25.54 54.88
N LEU A 5 -13.44 -24.42 54.47
CA LEU A 5 -14.59 -23.68 55.04
C LEU A 5 -14.32 -22.88 56.35
N THR A 6 -14.51 -21.56 56.16
CA THR A 6 -14.71 -20.39 57.03
C THR A 6 -15.55 -20.54 58.32
N LYS A 7 -15.29 -19.67 59.34
CA LYS A 7 -16.20 -18.59 59.81
C LYS A 7 -15.81 -17.89 61.15
N ARG A 8 -15.80 -16.54 61.09
CA ARG A 8 -16.49 -15.52 61.93
C ARG A 8 -15.99 -15.04 63.33
N ARG A 9 -15.74 -13.71 63.34
CA ARG A 9 -16.28 -12.60 64.18
C ARG A 9 -15.67 -12.26 65.57
N ALA A 10 -14.90 -11.16 65.55
CA ALA A 10 -15.04 -9.86 66.28
C ALA A 10 -15.44 -9.81 67.78
N VAL A 11 -14.74 -8.96 68.56
CA VAL A 11 -15.24 -7.69 69.17
C VAL A 11 -14.13 -6.96 69.94
N LEU A 12 -14.10 -5.63 69.76
CA LEU A 12 -13.30 -4.56 70.40
C LEU A 12 -13.36 -4.51 71.95
N VAL A 13 -12.38 -3.85 72.60
CA VAL A 13 -12.59 -2.65 73.45
C VAL A 13 -11.26 -1.88 73.64
N LEU A 14 -11.34 -0.55 73.45
CA LEU A 14 -10.33 0.50 73.65
C LEU A 14 -9.98 0.76 75.12
N GLY A 15 -8.78 1.30 75.37
CA GLY A 15 -8.42 1.98 76.61
C GLY A 15 -7.21 2.90 76.43
N SER A 16 -7.47 4.18 76.14
CA SER A 16 -6.49 5.26 75.99
C SER A 16 -6.08 5.86 77.35
N VAL A 17 -4.90 6.50 77.41
CA VAL A 17 -4.60 7.84 77.99
C VAL A 17 -3.16 7.89 78.51
N LEU A 18 -2.31 8.76 77.93
CA LEU A 18 -1.65 9.84 78.68
C LEU A 18 -1.07 10.89 77.72
N ALA A 19 -1.32 12.15 78.06
CA ALA A 19 -0.94 13.35 77.31
C ALA A 19 0.29 14.04 77.93
N LEU A 20 1.08 14.72 77.09
CA LEU A 20 1.92 15.85 77.47
C LEU A 20 2.02 16.87 76.31
N THR A 21 1.55 18.08 76.60
CA THR A 21 1.63 19.35 75.86
C THR A 21 2.95 20.08 76.18
N LEU A 22 3.57 21.01 75.44
CA LEU A 22 3.27 21.84 74.26
C LEU A 22 4.57 22.58 73.85
N ALA A 23 4.82 22.86 72.56
CA ALA A 23 5.27 24.18 72.03
C ALA A 23 5.59 24.09 70.51
N ALA A 24 5.21 25.11 69.75
CA ALA A 24 4.87 25.05 68.33
C ALA A 24 5.97 25.49 67.34
N ALA A 25 5.86 24.96 66.11
CA ALA A 25 6.34 25.52 64.85
C ALA A 25 5.27 25.21 63.75
N PRO A 26 5.18 25.99 62.66
CA PRO A 26 3.95 26.25 61.91
C PRO A 26 3.47 25.06 61.07
N ALA A 27 2.14 24.96 60.94
CA ALA A 27 1.43 23.92 60.22
C ALA A 27 1.65 24.01 58.70
N THR A 28 2.26 22.98 58.12
CA THR A 28 2.02 22.56 56.74
C THR A 28 0.85 21.58 56.77
N GLY A 29 -0.27 21.94 56.14
CA GLY A 29 -1.41 21.04 55.98
C GLY A 29 -0.98 19.81 55.17
N LEU A 30 -1.07 18.64 55.78
CA LEU A 30 -1.11 17.38 55.05
C LEU A 30 -2.48 17.31 54.36
N VAL A 31 -2.50 17.62 53.07
CA VAL A 31 -3.58 17.19 52.19
C VAL A 31 -3.43 15.67 52.08
N ALA A 32 -4.43 14.94 52.57
CA ALA A 32 -4.53 13.52 52.32
C ALA A 32 -4.67 13.33 50.80
N ALA A 33 -3.73 12.61 50.19
CA ALA A 33 -3.86 12.19 48.81
C ALA A 33 -5.15 11.37 48.67
N ASP A 34 -6.01 11.77 47.73
CA ASP A 34 -7.13 10.94 47.30
C ASP A 34 -6.58 9.57 46.85
N PRO A 35 -7.30 8.46 47.10
CA PRO A 35 -6.92 7.18 46.53
C PRO A 35 -6.95 7.33 45.00
N SER A 36 -5.77 7.24 44.40
CA SER A 36 -5.60 7.22 42.95
C SER A 36 -6.60 6.24 42.33
N SER A 37 -7.37 6.71 41.36
CA SER A 37 -8.09 5.85 40.43
C SER A 37 -7.15 4.73 39.95
N PRO A 38 -7.65 3.51 39.67
CA PRO A 38 -6.83 2.49 39.04
C PRO A 38 -6.14 3.10 37.81
N PRO A 39 -4.85 2.79 37.55
CA PRO A 39 -4.19 3.27 36.33
C PRO A 39 -5.04 2.84 35.13
N GLY A 40 -5.22 3.76 34.18
CA GLY A 40 -5.93 3.48 32.93
C GLY A 40 -5.23 2.37 32.13
N PRO A 41 -5.84 1.88 31.05
CA PRO A 41 -5.22 0.90 30.16
C PRO A 41 -3.89 1.43 29.59
N SER A 42 -2.87 0.56 29.51
CA SER A 42 -1.58 0.93 28.93
C SER A 42 -1.69 1.13 27.42
N ALA A 43 -0.83 1.98 26.87
CA ALA A 43 -0.74 2.18 25.42
C ALA A 43 -0.29 0.91 24.69
N VAL A 44 0.54 0.09 25.35
CA VAL A 44 1.28 -1.04 24.75
C VAL A 44 0.77 -2.41 25.21
N ASP A 45 -0.37 -2.45 25.93
CA ASP A 45 -1.02 -3.70 26.29
C ASP A 45 -1.50 -4.43 25.02
N PRO A 46 -1.10 -5.70 24.79
CA PRO A 46 -1.58 -6.47 23.65
C PRO A 46 -3.10 -6.56 23.55
N ALA A 47 -3.62 -6.58 22.32
CA ALA A 47 -5.03 -6.92 22.08
C ALA A 47 -5.32 -8.35 22.57
N GLY A 48 -6.54 -8.58 23.05
CA GLY A 48 -6.95 -9.84 23.69
C GLY A 48 -8.16 -10.43 23.00
N ALA A 49 -9.22 -10.68 23.78
CA ALA A 49 -10.51 -11.12 23.26
C ALA A 49 -11.13 -10.09 22.30
N ASP A 50 -10.87 -8.81 22.53
CA ASP A 50 -11.26 -7.72 21.64
C ASP A 50 -10.05 -7.14 20.89
N MET A 51 -10.35 -6.42 19.81
CA MET A 51 -9.41 -5.61 19.04
C MET A 51 -10.00 -4.20 18.93
N PRO A 52 -10.00 -3.44 20.04
CA PRO A 52 -10.95 -2.32 20.26
C PRO A 52 -10.63 -1.06 19.47
N THR A 53 -9.42 -0.96 18.91
CA THR A 53 -8.99 0.21 18.15
C THR A 53 -8.38 -0.22 16.84
N VAL A 54 -8.42 0.68 15.85
CA VAL A 54 -7.54 0.55 14.69
C VAL A 54 -6.09 0.43 15.17
N GLY A 55 -5.28 -0.40 14.52
CA GLY A 55 -3.93 -0.70 15.00
C GLY A 55 -3.89 -1.70 16.17
N GLY A 56 -5.04 -2.27 16.57
CA GLY A 56 -5.17 -3.31 17.59
C GLY A 56 -5.24 -2.80 19.03
N ASN A 57 -4.39 -1.84 19.39
CA ASN A 57 -4.39 -1.18 20.69
C ASN A 57 -4.07 0.32 20.55
N TYR A 58 -4.06 1.04 21.67
CA TYR A 58 -3.82 2.48 21.68
C TYR A 58 -2.47 2.89 21.07
N GLY A 59 -1.45 2.04 21.17
CA GLY A 59 -0.13 2.21 20.59
C GLY A 59 0.05 1.66 19.17
N ASN A 60 -1.01 1.23 18.47
CA ASN A 60 -0.95 0.74 17.09
C ASN A 60 0.02 -0.43 16.85
N GLN A 61 0.08 -1.40 17.76
CA GLN A 61 1.02 -2.52 17.64
C GLN A 61 0.58 -3.64 16.69
N ASN A 62 -0.70 -3.68 16.30
CA ASN A 62 -1.31 -4.80 15.54
C ASN A 62 -0.85 -6.16 16.08
N TYR A 63 -0.91 -6.30 17.40
CA TYR A 63 -0.42 -7.46 18.13
C TYR A 63 -1.47 -8.02 19.07
N SER A 64 -1.72 -9.32 18.97
CA SER A 64 -2.65 -10.04 19.84
C SER A 64 -1.94 -11.01 20.78
N ALA A 65 -2.37 -11.04 22.03
CA ALA A 65 -1.96 -12.02 23.03
C ALA A 65 -2.60 -13.40 22.86
N LEU A 66 -3.58 -13.57 21.95
CA LEU A 66 -4.26 -14.85 21.72
C LEU A 66 -3.30 -15.90 21.13
N THR A 67 -3.50 -17.17 21.52
CA THR A 67 -2.58 -18.27 21.17
C THR A 67 -3.24 -19.59 20.78
N ASP A 68 -4.57 -19.64 20.74
CA ASP A 68 -5.30 -20.85 20.38
C ASP A 68 -4.93 -21.31 18.98
N ILE A 69 -4.84 -20.37 18.03
CA ILE A 69 -4.27 -20.57 16.70
C ILE A 69 -2.74 -20.42 16.79
N ASN A 70 -2.03 -21.47 16.40
CA ASN A 70 -0.56 -21.53 16.45
C ASN A 70 0.01 -22.50 15.41
N LYS A 71 1.34 -22.48 15.23
CA LYS A 71 2.05 -23.31 14.24
C LYS A 71 1.73 -24.82 14.29
N ARG A 72 1.28 -25.36 15.43
CA ARG A 72 0.99 -26.81 15.58
C ARG A 72 -0.38 -27.19 15.02
N ASN A 73 -1.34 -26.27 15.01
CA ASN A 73 -2.72 -26.51 14.63
C ASN A 73 -3.22 -25.64 13.46
N LEU A 74 -2.41 -24.68 12.98
CA LEU A 74 -2.74 -23.76 11.87
C LEU A 74 -3.34 -24.46 10.64
N LYS A 75 -2.87 -25.66 10.29
CA LYS A 75 -3.45 -26.48 9.20
C LYS A 75 -4.92 -26.90 9.39
N LYS A 76 -5.52 -26.61 10.54
CA LYS A 76 -6.94 -26.82 10.85
C LYS A 76 -7.74 -25.52 10.80
N LEU A 77 -7.09 -24.38 10.57
CA LEU A 77 -7.76 -23.12 10.36
C LEU A 77 -8.55 -23.23 9.06
N GLY A 78 -9.84 -22.92 9.15
CA GLY A 78 -10.77 -22.93 8.02
C GLY A 78 -11.82 -21.85 8.22
N PRO A 79 -12.53 -21.45 7.15
CA PRO A 79 -13.55 -20.42 7.24
C PRO A 79 -14.72 -20.93 8.08
N GLU A 80 -15.24 -20.08 8.97
CA GLU A 80 -16.44 -20.35 9.77
C GLU A 80 -17.67 -19.70 9.15
N TRP A 81 -17.49 -18.48 8.63
CA TRP A 81 -18.54 -17.73 7.96
C TRP A 81 -17.95 -16.73 6.98
N ARG A 82 -18.79 -16.30 6.03
CA ARG A 82 -18.53 -15.21 5.10
C ARG A 82 -19.76 -14.33 5.00
N THR A 83 -19.55 -13.02 5.05
CA THR A 83 -20.60 -12.01 4.95
C THR A 83 -20.31 -11.07 3.80
N HIS A 84 -21.23 -11.02 2.84
CA HIS A 84 -21.27 -9.98 1.81
C HIS A 84 -21.83 -8.70 2.44
N VAL A 85 -20.98 -7.71 2.74
CA VAL A 85 -21.44 -6.49 3.42
C VAL A 85 -22.37 -5.65 2.55
N SER A 86 -22.44 -5.96 1.25
CA SER A 86 -23.38 -5.38 0.30
C SER A 86 -24.66 -6.20 0.10
N ALA A 87 -24.80 -7.36 0.76
CA ALA A 87 -26.09 -8.08 0.80
C ALA A 87 -27.16 -7.29 1.58
N VAL A 88 -26.75 -6.38 2.47
CA VAL A 88 -27.64 -5.43 3.13
C VAL A 88 -27.58 -4.11 2.38
N ALA A 89 -28.74 -3.67 1.88
CA ALA A 89 -28.85 -2.41 1.17
C ALA A 89 -28.47 -1.22 2.08
N PRO A 90 -27.86 -0.19 1.51
CA PRO A 90 -27.47 -0.08 0.08
C PRO A 90 -26.12 -0.78 -0.21
N ALA A 91 -25.94 -1.25 -1.45
CA ALA A 91 -24.96 -2.26 -1.83
C ALA A 91 -23.92 -1.71 -2.82
N SER A 92 -22.63 -2.01 -2.62
CA SER A 92 -21.53 -1.75 -3.57
C SER A 92 -20.41 -2.78 -3.42
N ASP A 93 -19.95 -3.34 -4.53
CA ASP A 93 -18.83 -4.29 -4.61
C ASP A 93 -17.77 -3.85 -5.64
N ASP A 94 -17.89 -2.61 -6.13
CA ASP A 94 -17.11 -2.04 -7.23
C ASP A 94 -16.00 -1.09 -6.75
N THR A 95 -15.87 -0.89 -5.43
CA THR A 95 -14.91 0.02 -4.83
C THR A 95 -14.00 -0.70 -3.83
N GLY A 96 -12.71 -0.42 -3.91
CA GLY A 96 -11.72 -0.93 -2.97
C GLY A 96 -11.91 -0.35 -1.58
N SER A 97 -11.84 -1.17 -0.53
CA SER A 97 -11.90 -0.71 0.86
C SER A 97 -10.53 -0.73 1.54
N GLN A 98 -10.26 0.34 2.31
CA GLN A 98 -9.05 0.50 3.14
C GLN A 98 -9.38 0.44 4.64
N THR A 99 -10.59 0.02 5.01
CA THR A 99 -11.04 0.02 6.42
C THR A 99 -10.17 -0.92 7.25
N HIS A 100 -9.77 -0.46 8.45
CA HIS A 100 -9.26 -1.32 9.50
C HIS A 100 -10.44 -1.74 10.40
N PRO A 101 -10.92 -2.99 10.33
CA PRO A 101 -12.00 -3.43 11.20
C PRO A 101 -11.57 -3.37 12.67
N ILE A 102 -12.52 -3.16 13.57
CA ILE A 102 -12.31 -3.25 15.02
C ILE A 102 -13.32 -4.20 15.64
N VAL A 103 -12.99 -4.77 16.80
CA VAL A 103 -13.88 -5.66 17.55
C VAL A 103 -14.08 -5.14 18.96
N SER A 104 -15.34 -5.00 19.37
CA SER A 104 -15.73 -4.68 20.74
C SER A 104 -16.88 -5.60 21.15
N ASP A 105 -16.71 -6.30 22.27
CA ASP A 105 -17.71 -7.21 22.84
C ASP A 105 -18.22 -8.24 21.82
N GLY A 106 -17.32 -8.80 21.01
CA GLY A 106 -17.63 -9.80 19.99
C GLY A 106 -18.39 -9.26 18.76
N VAL A 107 -18.52 -7.95 18.61
CA VAL A 107 -19.10 -7.30 17.42
C VAL A 107 -17.99 -6.65 16.61
N ILE A 108 -17.96 -6.93 15.31
CA ILE A 108 -17.03 -6.33 14.35
C ILE A 108 -17.66 -5.05 13.78
N TYR A 109 -16.91 -3.94 13.79
CA TYR A 109 -17.30 -2.67 13.19
C TYR A 109 -16.31 -2.28 12.10
N LEU A 110 -16.81 -1.83 10.94
CA LEU A 110 -16.00 -1.37 9.82
C LEU A 110 -16.76 -0.39 8.91
N ASP A 111 -16.02 0.34 8.08
CA ASP A 111 -16.60 1.11 6.98
C ASP A 111 -17.04 0.18 5.83
N THR A 112 -18.11 0.54 5.12
CA THR A 112 -18.60 -0.22 3.95
C THR A 112 -18.05 0.33 2.63
N PRO A 113 -17.96 -0.47 1.56
CA PRO A 113 -17.55 0.01 0.23
C PRO A 113 -18.46 1.14 -0.30
N SER A 114 -19.73 1.12 0.07
CA SER A 114 -20.71 2.17 -0.23
C SER A 114 -20.50 3.48 0.54
N GLY A 115 -19.65 3.50 1.57
CA GLY A 115 -19.24 4.70 2.29
C GLY A 115 -19.97 5.00 3.58
N GLY A 116 -20.62 4.00 4.17
CA GLY A 116 -21.20 4.03 5.49
C GLY A 116 -20.43 3.17 6.50
N ALA A 117 -21.11 2.74 7.55
CA ALA A 117 -20.58 1.86 8.59
C ALA A 117 -21.51 0.66 8.83
N ILE A 118 -20.95 -0.48 9.24
CA ILE A 118 -21.70 -1.70 9.53
C ILE A 118 -21.22 -2.34 10.83
N ALA A 119 -22.15 -2.92 11.58
CA ALA A 119 -21.87 -3.80 12.70
C ALA A 119 -22.23 -5.24 12.34
N VAL A 120 -21.31 -6.17 12.59
CA VAL A 120 -21.44 -7.59 12.27
C VAL A 120 -21.17 -8.42 13.51
N ASP A 121 -22.05 -9.39 13.81
CA ASP A 121 -21.82 -10.36 14.88
C ASP A 121 -20.59 -11.21 14.56
N GLY A 122 -19.58 -11.21 15.44
CA GLY A 122 -18.31 -11.91 15.20
C GLY A 122 -18.41 -13.44 15.25
N ALA A 123 -19.43 -14.01 15.88
CA ALA A 123 -19.61 -15.45 15.92
C ALA A 123 -20.34 -15.98 14.68
N THR A 124 -21.33 -15.23 14.18
CA THR A 124 -22.24 -15.71 13.12
C THR A 124 -22.02 -15.05 11.76
N GLY A 125 -21.38 -13.88 11.72
CA GLY A 125 -21.29 -13.04 10.53
C GLY A 125 -22.59 -12.29 10.20
N GLU A 126 -23.64 -12.37 11.03
CA GLU A 126 -24.90 -11.67 10.77
C GLU A 126 -24.73 -10.15 10.97
N ALA A 127 -25.20 -9.37 10.00
CA ALA A 127 -25.25 -7.92 10.14
C ALA A 127 -26.28 -7.53 11.23
N LYS A 128 -25.84 -6.76 12.23
CA LYS A 128 -26.68 -6.23 13.29
C LYS A 128 -27.40 -4.97 12.83
N TRP A 129 -26.65 -4.06 12.21
CA TRP A 129 -27.15 -2.83 11.59
C TRP A 129 -26.16 -2.34 10.54
N LYS A 130 -26.64 -1.47 9.64
CA LYS A 130 -25.85 -0.76 8.64
C LYS A 130 -26.35 0.68 8.56
N TRP A 131 -25.43 1.63 8.53
CA TRP A 131 -25.69 3.07 8.43
C TRP A 131 -24.98 3.64 7.22
N GLU A 132 -25.56 4.65 6.57
CA GLU A 132 -24.92 5.41 5.50
C GLU A 132 -25.16 6.92 5.60
N PRO A 133 -24.15 7.73 5.24
CA PRO A 133 -24.30 9.18 5.13
C PRO A 133 -24.99 9.58 3.82
N GLU A 134 -25.47 10.82 3.76
CA GLU A 134 -25.99 11.42 2.52
C GLU A 134 -24.91 11.56 1.44
N VAL A 135 -23.68 11.91 1.85
CA VAL A 135 -22.53 12.06 0.97
C VAL A 135 -21.37 11.20 1.50
N PRO A 136 -21.06 10.07 0.86
CA PRO A 136 -20.02 9.18 1.36
C PRO A 136 -18.63 9.81 1.21
N ALA A 137 -17.78 9.65 2.24
CA ALA A 137 -16.36 9.95 2.11
C ALA A 137 -15.72 9.07 1.05
N ARG A 138 -14.72 9.57 0.31
CA ARG A 138 -14.05 8.82 -0.75
C ARG A 138 -13.01 7.82 -0.22
N THR A 139 -12.29 8.22 0.81
CA THR A 139 -11.31 7.42 1.57
C THR A 139 -11.96 6.95 2.86
N ARG A 140 -11.74 5.70 3.26
CA ARG A 140 -12.37 5.07 4.45
C ARG A 140 -11.37 4.11 5.09
N ARG A 141 -10.90 4.43 6.30
CA ARG A 141 -9.84 3.68 6.98
C ARG A 141 -10.25 3.12 8.34
N GLY A 142 -11.50 3.28 8.74
CA GLY A 142 -12.06 2.66 9.92
C GLY A 142 -12.83 3.61 10.83
N VAL A 143 -13.52 3.00 11.79
CA VAL A 143 -14.31 3.65 12.83
C VAL A 143 -13.67 3.48 14.20
N SER A 144 -14.22 4.14 15.22
CA SER A 144 -13.90 3.89 16.62
C SER A 144 -15.18 3.69 17.43
N VAL A 145 -15.06 3.02 18.58
CA VAL A 145 -16.17 2.70 19.48
C VAL A 145 -15.87 3.26 20.87
N GLY A 146 -16.87 3.86 21.51
CA GLY A 146 -16.76 4.45 22.85
C GLY A 146 -18.06 5.06 23.33
N ASP A 147 -18.27 5.10 24.66
CA ASP A 147 -19.49 5.67 25.28
C ASP A 147 -20.82 5.17 24.67
N GLY A 148 -20.88 3.88 24.33
CA GLY A 148 -22.04 3.26 23.71
C GLY A 148 -22.31 3.75 22.28
N LYS A 149 -21.29 4.29 21.59
CA LYS A 149 -21.41 4.84 20.24
C LYS A 149 -20.32 4.33 19.31
N VAL A 150 -20.61 4.38 18.01
CA VAL A 150 -19.65 4.24 16.90
C VAL A 150 -19.43 5.61 16.27
N TYR A 151 -18.17 6.00 16.09
CA TYR A 151 -17.79 7.27 15.48
C TYR A 151 -17.29 7.05 14.05
N ALA A 152 -17.98 7.64 13.09
CA ALA A 152 -17.68 7.55 11.65
C ALA A 152 -17.53 8.95 11.04
N MET A 153 -16.82 9.04 9.91
CA MET A 153 -16.67 10.28 9.14
C MET A 153 -17.27 10.14 7.74
N ALA A 154 -17.82 11.24 7.24
CA ALA A 154 -18.30 11.35 5.87
C ALA A 154 -17.90 12.70 5.25
N ALA A 155 -17.99 12.78 3.93
CA ALA A 155 -17.86 14.05 3.22
C ALA A 155 -19.04 14.94 3.56
N GLY A 156 -18.83 16.25 3.65
CA GLY A 156 -19.96 17.19 3.64
C GLY A 156 -20.12 17.88 2.28
N GLY A 157 -21.37 18.20 1.93
CA GLY A 157 -21.71 18.96 0.72
C GLY A 157 -21.35 18.30 -0.61
N THR A 158 -20.87 19.09 -1.59
CA THR A 158 -20.51 18.64 -2.95
C THR A 158 -19.09 18.10 -3.08
N ALA A 159 -18.35 17.95 -1.96
CA ALA A 159 -16.91 17.69 -1.88
C ALA A 159 -16.45 16.28 -2.34
N GLY A 160 -17.26 15.54 -3.08
CA GLY A 160 -16.99 14.16 -3.52
C GLY A 160 -15.79 13.98 -4.48
N ASN A 161 -15.01 15.01 -4.79
CA ASN A 161 -13.74 14.88 -5.52
C ASN A 161 -12.69 15.92 -5.08
N ASP A 162 -11.40 15.56 -5.18
CA ASP A 162 -10.26 16.39 -4.77
C ASP A 162 -10.02 17.61 -5.69
N GLN A 163 -10.67 17.66 -6.86
CA GLN A 163 -10.45 18.67 -7.90
C GLN A 163 -11.54 19.75 -7.99
N ASN A 164 -12.71 19.54 -7.36
CA ASN A 164 -13.86 20.45 -7.43
C ASN A 164 -14.29 20.86 -6.01
N HIS A 165 -13.38 21.49 -5.26
CA HIS A 165 -13.84 22.32 -4.16
C HIS A 165 -14.70 23.45 -4.74
N ASP A 166 -15.94 23.56 -4.27
CA ASP A 166 -16.76 24.75 -4.51
C ASP A 166 -16.18 25.87 -3.64
N PRO A 167 -15.51 26.87 -4.22
CA PRO A 167 -14.90 27.97 -3.44
C PRO A 167 -15.95 28.81 -2.71
N ASP A 168 -17.24 28.65 -3.04
CA ASP A 168 -18.34 29.34 -2.40
C ASP A 168 -18.98 28.52 -1.24
N ALA A 169 -18.48 27.31 -0.94
CA ALA A 169 -18.96 26.50 0.18
C ALA A 169 -18.66 27.17 1.53
N PRO A 170 -19.61 27.20 2.49
CA PRO A 170 -19.37 27.73 3.82
C PRO A 170 -18.24 26.95 4.55
N PRO A 171 -17.36 27.63 5.30
CA PRO A 171 -16.34 26.97 6.11
C PRO A 171 -16.96 25.91 7.05
N GLY A 172 -16.35 24.74 7.13
CA GLY A 172 -16.76 23.66 8.03
C GLY A 172 -17.78 22.68 7.45
N GLU A 173 -18.34 22.94 6.25
CA GLU A 173 -19.20 21.98 5.55
C GLU A 173 -18.41 20.86 4.84
N ASP A 174 -17.07 20.89 4.85
CA ASP A 174 -16.26 19.89 4.14
C ASP A 174 -16.06 18.57 4.91
N VAL A 175 -16.32 18.52 6.23
CA VAL A 175 -16.13 17.33 7.07
C VAL A 175 -17.34 17.11 7.97
N GLN A 176 -17.89 15.89 7.96
CA GLN A 176 -18.97 15.49 8.87
C GLN A 176 -18.53 14.32 9.76
N ILE A 177 -18.83 14.43 11.05
CA ILE A 177 -18.57 13.41 12.05
C ILE A 177 -19.91 12.95 12.61
N PHE A 178 -20.11 11.64 12.63
CA PHE A 178 -21.33 11.00 13.10
C PHE A 178 -21.01 10.20 14.35
N ALA A 179 -21.89 10.29 15.34
CA ALA A 179 -21.97 9.30 16.40
C ALA A 179 -23.24 8.49 16.22
N LEU A 180 -23.08 7.18 16.10
CA LEU A 180 -24.14 6.21 15.92
C LEU A 180 -24.32 5.44 17.22
N ASP A 181 -25.54 5.12 17.61
CA ASP A 181 -25.79 4.21 18.72
C ASP A 181 -25.16 2.85 18.41
N GLN A 182 -24.38 2.32 19.35
CA GLN A 182 -23.60 1.12 19.12
C GLN A 182 -24.45 -0.14 18.91
N GLU A 183 -25.65 -0.18 19.51
CA GLU A 183 -26.57 -1.32 19.42
C GLU A 183 -27.48 -1.25 18.19
N THR A 184 -27.92 -0.05 17.81
CA THR A 184 -28.96 0.14 16.78
C THR A 184 -28.45 0.74 15.47
N GLY A 185 -27.31 1.44 15.49
CA GLY A 185 -26.80 2.21 14.36
C GLY A 185 -27.55 3.53 14.10
N GLU A 186 -28.48 3.93 14.98
CA GLU A 186 -29.21 5.19 14.84
C GLU A 186 -28.30 6.40 15.13
N GLU A 187 -28.42 7.46 14.34
CA GLU A 187 -27.66 8.69 14.57
C GLU A 187 -28.03 9.34 15.91
N VAL A 188 -27.03 9.48 16.78
CA VAL A 188 -27.14 10.19 18.07
C VAL A 188 -26.87 11.67 17.88
N TRP A 189 -25.79 11.99 17.17
CA TRP A 189 -25.45 13.36 16.78
C TRP A 189 -24.63 13.38 15.49
N VAL A 190 -24.67 14.52 14.80
CA VAL A 190 -23.85 14.85 13.64
C VAL A 190 -23.19 16.20 13.89
N SER A 191 -21.89 16.30 13.62
CA SER A 191 -21.10 17.52 13.79
C SER A 191 -20.39 17.88 12.48
N SER A 192 -20.45 19.16 12.11
CA SER A 192 -19.66 19.78 11.04
C SER A 192 -18.83 20.91 11.66
N PRO A 193 -17.79 20.57 12.43
CA PRO A 193 -17.18 21.51 13.34
C PRO A 193 -16.21 22.47 12.65
N LEU A 194 -16.07 23.65 13.26
CA LEU A 194 -14.94 24.54 13.08
C LEU A 194 -13.97 24.37 14.25
N SER A 195 -12.74 24.83 14.09
CA SER A 195 -11.82 24.97 15.22
C SER A 195 -12.39 25.92 16.28
N PRO A 196 -11.88 25.90 17.53
CA PRO A 196 -12.31 26.85 18.56
C PRO A 196 -12.15 28.33 18.16
N ASP A 197 -11.23 28.62 17.23
CA ASP A 197 -10.98 29.96 16.69
C ASP A 197 -11.84 30.29 15.45
N GLY A 198 -12.69 29.36 15.00
CA GLY A 198 -13.58 29.52 13.85
C GLY A 198 -12.96 29.18 12.50
N ASP A 199 -11.79 28.55 12.47
CA ASP A 199 -11.14 28.10 11.23
C ASP A 199 -11.74 26.77 10.75
N ALA A 200 -11.84 26.58 9.43
CA ALA A 200 -12.14 25.26 8.87
C ALA A 200 -11.05 24.26 9.25
N LEU A 201 -11.42 23.01 9.53
CA LEU A 201 -10.48 21.97 9.96
C LEU A 201 -9.62 21.41 8.82
N GLY A 202 -9.98 21.66 7.56
CA GLY A 202 -9.42 21.02 6.38
C GLY A 202 -10.53 20.42 5.51
N ARG A 203 -10.17 19.59 4.52
CA ARG A 203 -11.12 18.91 3.61
C ARG A 203 -11.22 17.40 3.86
N ASP A 204 -12.31 16.83 3.34
CA ASP A 204 -12.71 15.42 3.46
C ASP A 204 -11.63 14.37 3.14
N SER A 205 -11.57 13.32 3.98
CA SER A 205 -11.89 11.91 3.66
C SER A 205 -11.16 10.92 4.56
N GLY A 206 -11.88 10.42 5.58
CA GLY A 206 -11.73 9.11 6.23
C GLY A 206 -10.35 8.52 6.54
N PRO A 207 -9.44 9.19 7.27
CA PRO A 207 -8.58 8.50 8.24
C PRO A 207 -9.45 7.82 9.31
N ALA A 208 -8.93 6.82 10.00
CA ALA A 208 -9.69 6.20 11.08
C ALA A 208 -9.92 7.16 12.24
N THR A 209 -11.15 7.20 12.78
CA THR A 209 -11.41 7.91 14.05
C THR A 209 -10.76 7.16 15.22
N ARG A 210 -10.47 7.88 16.31
CA ARG A 210 -9.95 7.29 17.56
C ARG A 210 -10.79 7.76 18.72
N TYR A 211 -10.93 6.92 19.75
CA TYR A 211 -11.68 7.26 20.96
C TYR A 211 -10.87 6.94 22.22
N HIS A 212 -10.90 7.83 23.21
CA HIS A 212 -10.43 7.57 24.57
C HIS A 212 -11.03 8.57 25.58
N ASP A 213 -11.52 8.07 26.72
CA ASP A 213 -11.94 8.87 27.90
C ASP A 213 -12.84 10.08 27.55
N GLY A 214 -13.89 9.83 26.77
CA GLY A 214 -14.84 10.88 26.38
C GLY A 214 -14.38 11.81 25.26
N LEU A 215 -13.25 11.53 24.61
CA LEU A 215 -12.73 12.29 23.48
C LEU A 215 -12.66 11.45 22.20
N VAL A 216 -13.09 12.03 21.09
CA VAL A 216 -12.98 11.47 19.74
C VAL A 216 -11.95 12.29 18.96
N TYR A 217 -10.90 11.64 18.47
CA TYR A 217 -9.84 12.29 17.68
C TYR A 217 -10.11 12.05 16.21
N ILE A 218 -10.06 13.13 15.44
CA ILE A 218 -10.25 13.15 14.00
C ILE A 218 -9.07 13.83 13.32
N HIS A 219 -8.86 13.44 12.07
CA HIS A 219 -7.72 13.80 11.24
C HIS A 219 -8.23 14.17 9.85
N THR A 220 -7.54 15.08 9.17
CA THR A 220 -7.91 15.52 7.82
C THR A 220 -6.91 15.05 6.76
N ASN A 221 -7.38 14.79 5.55
CA ASN A 221 -6.54 14.27 4.48
C ASN A 221 -6.12 15.33 3.44
N ASN A 222 -7.02 16.25 3.11
CA ASN A 222 -6.81 17.24 2.05
C ASN A 222 -7.08 18.67 2.55
N GLY A 223 -6.82 19.64 1.68
CA GLY A 223 -7.11 21.06 1.93
C GLY A 223 -5.85 21.89 2.14
N ASP A 224 -6.03 23.19 2.20
CA ASP A 224 -4.96 24.19 2.24
C ASP A 224 -4.17 24.14 3.54
N ARG A 225 -4.82 23.71 4.63
CA ARG A 225 -4.23 23.58 5.96
C ARG A 225 -4.83 22.38 6.69
N GLY A 226 -4.04 21.32 6.86
CA GLY A 226 -4.48 20.11 7.57
C GLY A 226 -4.52 20.28 9.09
N SER A 227 -5.39 19.51 9.75
CA SER A 227 -5.49 19.53 11.21
C SER A 227 -5.84 18.18 11.83
N VAL A 228 -5.53 18.09 13.13
CA VAL A 228 -6.02 17.06 14.05
C VAL A 228 -6.87 17.76 15.09
N SER A 229 -8.04 17.19 15.41
CA SER A 229 -8.93 17.76 16.44
C SER A 229 -9.43 16.69 17.39
N ALA A 230 -9.65 17.07 18.65
CA ALA A 230 -10.39 16.26 19.61
C ALA A 230 -11.79 16.86 19.84
N LEU A 231 -12.80 16.00 19.80
CA LEU A 231 -14.20 16.33 20.00
C LEU A 231 -14.70 15.68 21.28
N ASP A 232 -15.62 16.34 21.98
CA ASP A 232 -16.37 15.75 23.09
C ASP A 232 -17.29 14.66 22.55
N SER A 233 -17.18 13.45 23.11
CA SER A 233 -17.88 12.25 22.67
C SER A 233 -19.41 12.34 22.84
N SER A 234 -19.89 13.26 23.69
CA SER A 234 -21.29 13.41 24.05
C SER A 234 -22.09 14.23 23.06
N ASP A 235 -21.49 15.25 22.43
CA ASP A 235 -22.18 16.18 21.54
C ASP A 235 -21.41 16.57 20.26
N GLY A 236 -20.17 16.12 20.10
CA GLY A 236 -19.34 16.41 18.92
C GLY A 236 -18.77 17.83 18.88
N SER A 237 -18.80 18.57 19.99
CA SER A 237 -18.15 19.88 20.10
C SER A 237 -16.62 19.75 20.13
N VAL A 238 -15.91 20.66 19.45
CA VAL A 238 -14.45 20.63 19.41
C VAL A 238 -13.85 21.14 20.72
N VAL A 239 -12.99 20.33 21.32
CA VAL A 239 -12.23 20.66 22.53
C VAL A 239 -10.95 21.38 22.16
N TRP A 240 -10.19 20.85 21.19
CA TRP A 240 -8.97 21.46 20.68
C TRP A 240 -8.72 21.07 19.23
N THR A 241 -7.95 21.91 18.53
CA THR A 241 -7.46 21.68 17.17
C THR A 241 -5.98 22.02 17.09
N PHE A 242 -5.19 21.13 16.49
CA PHE A 242 -3.79 21.37 16.14
C PHE A 242 -3.65 21.37 14.62
N PHE A 243 -3.14 22.46 14.05
CA PHE A 243 -2.91 22.58 12.61
C PHE A 243 -1.48 22.17 12.25
N GLY A 244 -1.33 21.42 11.14
CA GLY A 244 -0.02 21.02 10.61
C GLY A 244 0.85 22.22 10.22
N VAL A 245 0.22 23.35 9.90
CA VAL A 245 0.91 24.64 9.74
C VAL A 245 0.33 25.67 10.70
N PRO A 246 1.04 26.03 11.78
CA PRO A 246 0.62 27.11 12.68
C PRO A 246 0.67 28.49 11.99
N ARG A 247 -0.09 29.46 12.50
CA ARG A 247 -0.03 30.84 11.98
C ARG A 247 1.28 31.51 12.41
N ARG A 248 1.80 32.41 11.58
CA ARG A 248 2.93 33.28 11.94
C ARG A 248 2.65 34.05 13.24
N GLY A 249 3.67 34.20 14.05
CA GLY A 249 3.64 34.77 15.41
C GLY A 249 3.31 33.77 16.51
N GLN A 250 2.94 32.52 16.18
CA GLN A 250 2.70 31.49 17.18
C GLN A 250 4.01 30.80 17.58
N THR A 251 4.31 30.82 18.88
CA THR A 251 5.50 30.17 19.43
C THR A 251 5.14 28.91 20.20
N PHE A 252 6.02 27.93 20.14
CA PHE A 252 5.90 26.67 20.87
C PHE A 252 7.14 26.46 21.71
N THR A 253 6.99 25.89 22.91
CA THR A 253 8.11 25.47 23.75
C THR A 253 8.00 23.97 23.97
N ASP A 254 9.05 23.24 23.61
CA ASP A 254 9.05 21.79 23.74
C ASP A 254 9.36 21.35 25.19
N VAL A 255 9.17 20.06 25.46
CA VAL A 255 9.49 19.45 26.77
C VAL A 255 10.99 19.48 27.10
N ASN A 256 11.84 19.77 26.13
CA ASN A 256 13.29 19.96 26.31
C ASN A 256 13.65 21.42 26.66
N GLY A 257 12.69 22.35 26.61
CA GLY A 257 12.86 23.77 26.91
C GLY A 257 13.26 24.63 25.72
N GLU A 258 13.17 24.12 24.50
CA GLU A 258 13.44 24.86 23.26
C GLU A 258 12.19 25.59 22.79
N THR A 259 12.31 26.91 22.59
CA THR A 259 11.24 27.74 22.05
C THR A 259 11.53 28.11 20.59
N PHE A 260 10.55 27.91 19.71
CA PHE A 260 10.66 28.22 18.29
C PHE A 260 9.33 28.73 17.71
N GLU A 261 9.40 29.33 16.52
CA GLU A 261 8.25 29.80 15.75
C GLU A 261 8.20 29.01 14.41
N PRO A 262 7.29 28.03 14.25
CA PRO A 262 7.23 27.21 13.03
C PRO A 262 6.89 28.05 11.79
N GLY A 263 6.12 29.14 11.94
CA GLY A 263 5.80 30.05 10.83
C GLY A 263 7.02 30.74 10.21
N ASP A 264 8.15 30.84 10.92
CA ASP A 264 9.41 31.39 10.38
C ASP A 264 10.09 30.46 9.37
N THR A 265 9.67 29.18 9.32
CA THR A 265 10.25 28.16 8.44
C THR A 265 9.54 28.04 7.07
N TRP A 266 8.53 28.88 6.79
CA TRP A 266 7.71 28.84 5.57
C TRP A 266 8.02 29.96 4.57
N GLY A 267 9.26 30.44 4.54
CA GLY A 267 9.66 31.59 3.73
C GLY A 267 8.92 32.87 4.13
N PRO A 268 9.04 33.97 3.38
CA PRO A 268 8.26 35.18 3.60
C PRO A 268 6.86 35.10 2.98
N VAL A 269 5.92 35.90 3.49
CA VAL A 269 4.64 36.17 2.80
C VAL A 269 4.94 36.81 1.44
N LEU A 270 4.29 36.32 0.38
CA LEU A 270 4.49 36.78 -0.98
C LEU A 270 4.02 38.24 -1.17
N PRO A 271 4.52 38.97 -2.18
CA PRO A 271 4.18 40.37 -2.39
C PRO A 271 2.69 40.68 -2.61
N ASP A 272 1.91 39.69 -3.03
CA ASP A 272 0.46 39.77 -3.20
C ASP A 272 -0.33 39.51 -1.90
N GLY A 273 0.37 39.17 -0.81
CA GLY A 273 -0.20 38.86 0.49
C GLY A 273 -0.41 37.36 0.74
N THR A 274 -0.08 36.50 -0.21
CA THR A 274 -0.23 35.04 -0.07
C THR A 274 0.78 34.50 0.94
N ASP A 275 0.31 33.75 1.94
CA ASP A 275 1.17 33.01 2.86
C ASP A 275 1.13 31.54 2.50
N CYS A 276 2.15 31.04 1.77
CA CYS A 276 2.15 29.65 1.32
C CYS A 276 2.15 28.64 2.48
N GLY A 277 2.43 29.03 3.73
CA GLY A 277 2.21 28.17 4.88
C GLY A 277 0.73 27.87 5.15
N LEU A 278 -0.17 28.82 4.89
CA LEU A 278 -1.61 28.64 5.10
C LEU A 278 -2.30 27.92 3.93
N GLU A 279 -1.57 27.71 2.83
CA GLU A 279 -1.98 26.94 1.66
C GLU A 279 -1.10 25.69 1.45
N GLY A 280 -0.23 25.43 2.42
CA GLY A 280 0.88 24.48 2.31
C GLY A 280 0.51 23.04 2.57
N GLY A 281 -0.76 22.71 2.82
CA GLY A 281 -1.19 21.35 3.11
C GLY A 281 -0.74 20.90 4.51
N ALA A 282 0.33 20.09 4.57
CA ALA A 282 0.78 19.37 5.76
C ALA A 282 -0.38 18.60 6.40
N THR A 283 -0.97 17.67 5.64
CA THR A 283 -2.21 17.00 6.04
C THR A 283 -1.95 15.74 6.85
N PRO A 284 -2.62 15.53 7.99
CA PRO A 284 -2.45 14.34 8.80
C PRO A 284 -3.41 13.24 8.34
N TRP A 285 -3.10 12.55 7.24
CA TRP A 285 -4.08 11.67 6.59
C TRP A 285 -4.20 10.25 7.18
N MET A 286 -3.54 9.99 8.32
CA MET A 286 -3.58 8.72 9.05
C MET A 286 -3.90 8.93 10.52
N HIS A 287 -4.49 7.93 11.17
CA HIS A 287 -4.85 8.01 12.58
C HIS A 287 -3.62 8.05 13.49
N GLY A 288 -3.73 8.80 14.60
CA GLY A 288 -2.67 8.90 15.61
C GLY A 288 -2.60 7.73 16.59
N ALA A 289 -1.59 7.77 17.46
CA ALA A 289 -1.41 6.86 18.59
C ALA A 289 -1.76 7.57 19.91
N LEU A 290 -2.26 6.79 20.87
CA LEU A 290 -2.71 7.26 22.19
C LEU A 290 -1.79 6.65 23.26
N ASP A 291 -1.25 7.47 24.16
CA ASP A 291 -0.59 7.00 25.38
C ASP A 291 -1.27 7.58 26.62
N PRO A 292 -2.25 6.85 27.20
CA PRO A 292 -2.95 7.29 28.40
C PRO A 292 -2.06 7.43 29.63
N GLU A 293 -0.93 6.71 29.71
CA GLU A 293 -0.02 6.77 30.86
C GLU A 293 0.77 8.08 30.86
N LEU A 294 1.22 8.52 29.67
CA LEU A 294 1.92 9.79 29.49
C LEU A 294 0.95 10.98 29.28
N GLY A 295 -0.33 10.72 29.04
CA GLY A 295 -1.31 11.74 28.66
C GLY A 295 -1.03 12.35 27.28
N MET A 296 -0.43 11.57 26.38
CA MET A 296 0.07 12.04 25.08
C MET A 296 -0.79 11.53 23.92
N TYR A 297 -1.05 12.42 22.96
CA TYR A 297 -1.53 12.06 21.63
C TYR A 297 -0.42 12.30 20.62
N TYR A 298 -0.10 11.30 19.82
CA TYR A 298 0.90 11.39 18.76
C TYR A 298 0.19 11.47 17.41
N MET A 299 0.63 12.41 16.56
CA MET A 299 0.11 12.63 15.21
C MET A 299 1.24 12.86 14.22
N THR A 300 0.98 12.63 12.93
CA THR A 300 1.93 12.90 11.85
C THR A 300 1.32 13.75 10.78
N PHE A 301 2.13 14.62 10.18
CA PHE A 301 1.74 15.51 9.11
C PHE A 301 2.50 15.19 7.84
N GLY A 302 1.77 15.18 6.73
CA GLY A 302 2.27 14.86 5.40
C GLY A 302 3.09 15.96 4.78
N ASN A 303 3.30 15.82 3.49
CA ASN A 303 4.13 16.71 2.72
C ASN A 303 3.62 18.16 2.71
N PRO A 304 4.52 19.15 2.57
CA PRO A 304 4.16 20.50 2.23
C PRO A 304 3.86 20.59 0.72
N ARG A 305 2.91 21.45 0.38
CA ARG A 305 2.67 21.97 -0.97
C ARG A 305 3.21 23.38 -1.06
N SER A 306 3.70 23.82 -2.22
CA SER A 306 3.71 25.27 -2.49
C SER A 306 2.29 25.75 -2.73
N CYS A 307 2.14 27.08 -2.83
CA CYS A 307 0.98 27.71 -3.46
C CYS A 307 0.64 27.14 -4.87
N ASN A 308 1.49 26.26 -5.45
CA ASN A 308 1.25 25.57 -6.71
C ASN A 308 1.14 24.04 -6.54
N THR A 309 2.24 23.36 -6.16
CA THR A 309 2.35 21.88 -6.15
C THR A 309 3.28 21.36 -5.03
N SER A 310 3.18 20.07 -4.69
CA SER A 310 4.10 19.38 -3.78
C SER A 310 5.54 19.25 -4.29
N GLN A 311 5.78 19.41 -5.60
CA GLN A 311 7.06 19.19 -6.26
C GLN A 311 7.86 20.49 -6.50
N ASP A 312 7.25 21.63 -6.17
CA ASP A 312 7.84 22.97 -6.29
C ASP A 312 8.01 23.57 -4.90
N GLY A 313 9.25 23.66 -4.42
CA GLY A 313 9.62 24.29 -3.14
C GLY A 313 9.96 25.78 -3.23
N SER A 314 10.05 26.34 -4.45
CA SER A 314 10.69 27.65 -4.70
C SER A 314 10.02 28.84 -4.01
N LEU A 315 8.72 28.74 -3.71
CA LEU A 315 7.93 29.79 -3.04
C LEU A 315 7.84 29.61 -1.52
N ARG A 316 8.42 28.54 -0.95
CA ARG A 316 8.39 28.22 0.49
C ARG A 316 9.77 27.85 1.04
N PRO A 317 10.81 28.69 0.87
CA PRO A 317 12.14 28.37 1.37
C PRO A 317 12.13 28.15 2.90
N GLY A 318 12.90 27.16 3.37
CA GLY A 318 12.99 26.78 4.79
C GLY A 318 12.40 25.39 5.06
N ASP A 319 12.48 24.96 6.31
CA ASP A 319 12.15 23.58 6.72
C ASP A 319 10.66 23.23 6.59
N ASN A 320 9.77 24.23 6.59
CA ASN A 320 8.32 24.09 6.43
C ASN A 320 7.64 23.31 7.57
N LEU A 321 7.92 23.64 8.83
CA LEU A 321 7.33 22.97 10.01
C LEU A 321 5.82 23.25 10.14
N PHE A 322 4.97 22.25 10.40
CA PHE A 322 5.27 20.87 10.80
C PHE A 322 5.04 19.85 9.67
N SER A 323 5.29 20.19 8.41
CA SER A 323 5.21 19.21 7.33
C SER A 323 6.25 18.10 7.49
N SER A 324 5.94 16.91 6.97
CA SER A 324 6.77 15.69 7.04
C SER A 324 7.35 15.45 8.44
N SER A 325 6.52 15.70 9.47
CA SER A 325 6.88 15.66 10.88
C SER A 325 5.91 14.82 11.69
N MET A 326 6.41 14.21 12.76
CA MET A 326 5.59 13.72 13.86
C MET A 326 5.51 14.79 14.96
N VAL A 327 4.34 14.96 15.56
CA VAL A 327 4.08 15.89 16.66
C VAL A 327 3.41 15.14 17.81
N ALA A 328 3.84 15.41 19.04
CA ALA A 328 3.19 14.97 20.26
C ALA A 328 2.53 16.17 20.97
N VAL A 329 1.29 15.96 21.44
CA VAL A 329 0.53 16.95 22.20
C VAL A 329 -0.04 16.33 23.47
N ASP A 330 -0.40 17.17 24.44
CA ASP A 330 -1.27 16.77 25.54
C ASP A 330 -2.62 16.32 24.97
N MET A 331 -3.01 15.09 25.30
CA MET A 331 -4.17 14.42 24.73
C MET A 331 -5.48 15.18 25.04
N LYS A 332 -5.59 15.83 26.20
CA LYS A 332 -6.84 16.48 26.66
C LYS A 332 -6.96 17.92 26.22
N THR A 333 -5.84 18.60 26.01
CA THR A 333 -5.80 20.05 25.79
C THR A 333 -5.23 20.46 24.43
N GLY A 334 -4.55 19.57 23.72
CA GLY A 334 -3.86 19.88 22.47
C GLY A 334 -2.58 20.70 22.65
N GLU A 335 -2.11 20.89 23.89
CA GLU A 335 -0.87 21.62 24.16
C GLU A 335 0.32 20.86 23.57
N TYR A 336 1.10 21.53 22.72
CA TYR A 336 2.32 20.99 22.12
C TYR A 336 3.32 20.48 23.17
N LYS A 337 3.99 19.37 22.86
CA LYS A 337 5.04 18.76 23.71
C LYS A 337 6.36 18.63 23.00
N TRP A 338 6.39 18.01 21.83
CA TRP A 338 7.60 17.88 21.01
C TRP A 338 7.24 17.54 19.58
N HIS A 339 8.19 17.68 18.66
CA HIS A 339 8.09 17.16 17.29
C HIS A 339 9.41 16.58 16.82
N TYR A 340 9.36 15.82 15.74
CA TYR A 340 10.52 15.36 14.98
C TYR A 340 10.19 15.46 13.49
N GLN A 341 10.97 16.25 12.75
CA GLN A 341 10.82 16.37 11.30
C GLN A 341 11.73 15.36 10.59
N SER A 342 11.15 14.50 9.76
CA SER A 342 11.90 13.47 9.04
C SER A 342 12.38 13.92 7.66
N ILE A 343 11.77 14.97 7.09
CA ILE A 343 12.17 15.50 5.79
C ILE A 343 12.04 17.04 5.82
N PRO A 344 13.12 17.76 6.15
CA PRO A 344 13.16 19.21 6.00
C PRO A 344 12.98 19.60 4.52
N HIS A 345 12.12 20.58 4.26
CA HIS A 345 11.87 21.09 2.91
C HIS A 345 11.51 19.99 1.89
N ASP A 346 10.53 19.14 2.22
CA ASP A 346 10.09 18.08 1.33
C ASP A 346 9.55 18.65 0.00
N VAL A 347 10.08 18.17 -1.13
CA VAL A 347 9.62 18.49 -2.51
C VAL A 347 9.37 17.22 -3.32
N TRP A 348 9.26 16.07 -2.66
CA TRP A 348 9.11 14.76 -3.27
C TRP A 348 7.76 14.11 -2.93
N ASP A 349 6.95 14.75 -2.08
CA ASP A 349 5.69 14.19 -1.54
C ASP A 349 5.97 12.86 -0.83
N MET A 350 7.01 12.88 0.00
CA MET A 350 7.43 11.76 0.81
C MET A 350 6.82 11.87 2.21
N ASP A 351 5.50 11.87 2.27
CA ASP A 351 4.73 11.77 3.51
C ASP A 351 5.25 10.61 4.36
N ASN A 352 5.94 10.92 5.44
CA ASN A 352 6.17 9.99 6.53
C ASN A 352 5.01 10.18 7.50
N VAL A 353 3.88 9.54 7.23
CA VAL A 353 2.65 9.67 8.04
C VAL A 353 2.02 8.33 8.43
N HIS A 354 2.81 7.26 8.36
CA HIS A 354 2.40 5.96 8.85
C HIS A 354 1.85 6.05 10.28
N PRO A 355 0.75 5.35 10.64
CA PRO A 355 0.33 5.25 12.02
C PRO A 355 1.47 4.74 12.88
N MET A 356 1.90 5.59 13.79
CA MET A 356 3.11 5.37 14.55
C MET A 356 2.85 4.27 15.57
N THR A 357 3.81 3.35 15.69
CA THR A 357 3.70 2.23 16.62
C THR A 357 4.48 2.55 17.89
N LEU A 358 3.81 2.51 19.05
CA LEU A 358 4.43 2.66 20.36
C LEU A 358 4.88 1.30 20.87
N ALA A 359 6.07 1.26 21.49
CA ALA A 359 6.57 0.04 22.11
C ALA A 359 7.50 0.37 23.28
N ASP A 360 7.63 -0.57 24.19
CA ASP A 360 8.72 -0.58 25.16
C ASP A 360 9.74 -1.61 24.68
N VAL A 361 10.98 -1.16 24.51
CA VAL A 361 12.06 -1.95 23.89
C VAL A 361 13.32 -1.84 24.74
N GLU A 362 14.08 -2.93 24.82
CA GLU A 362 15.39 -2.91 25.48
C GLU A 362 16.44 -2.43 24.47
N VAL A 363 17.12 -1.31 24.75
CA VAL A 363 18.20 -0.77 23.92
C VAL A 363 19.41 -0.59 24.81
N ASP A 364 20.54 -1.21 24.43
CA ASP A 364 21.78 -1.23 25.21
C ASP A 364 21.61 -1.68 26.68
N GLY A 365 20.60 -2.52 26.96
CA GLY A 365 20.29 -3.04 28.28
C GLY A 365 19.40 -2.13 29.15
N ASP A 366 18.95 -0.99 28.61
CA ASP A 366 17.98 -0.10 29.25
C ASP A 366 16.61 -0.21 28.57
N GLU A 367 15.54 -0.27 29.34
CA GLU A 367 14.17 -0.21 28.82
C GLU A 367 13.85 1.21 28.34
N ARG A 368 13.45 1.35 27.09
CA ARG A 368 13.14 2.62 26.43
C ARG A 368 11.70 2.60 25.93
N GLN A 369 10.96 3.66 26.27
CA GLN A 369 9.64 3.94 25.73
C GLN A 369 9.79 4.58 24.36
N VAL A 370 9.55 3.82 23.29
CA VAL A 370 9.80 4.27 21.92
C VAL A 370 8.53 4.45 21.10
N VAL A 371 8.68 5.18 20.00
CA VAL A 371 7.75 5.28 18.89
C VAL A 371 8.50 5.06 17.58
N PHE A 372 7.96 4.20 16.72
CA PHE A 372 8.44 3.96 15.35
C PHE A 372 7.74 4.95 14.40
N TYR A 373 8.53 5.72 13.66
CA TYR A 373 8.07 6.81 12.79
C TYR A 373 8.71 6.73 11.40
N GLY A 374 7.93 6.86 10.34
CA GLY A 374 8.41 6.79 8.95
C GLY A 374 7.24 6.55 8.00
N SER A 375 7.48 6.34 6.69
CA SER A 375 6.54 5.75 5.72
C SER A 375 7.17 5.76 4.33
N LYS A 376 6.85 6.75 3.48
CA LYS A 376 7.13 6.75 2.03
C LYS A 376 8.61 6.77 1.72
N SER A 377 9.41 7.39 2.57
CA SER A 377 10.87 7.33 2.48
C SER A 377 11.45 5.92 2.64
N GLY A 378 10.69 4.95 3.15
CA GLY A 378 11.21 3.64 3.54
C GLY A 378 12.13 3.68 4.77
N HIS A 379 12.36 4.86 5.34
CA HIS A 379 13.04 5.03 6.61
C HIS A 379 12.10 4.74 7.77
N GLN A 380 12.67 4.20 8.86
CA GLN A 380 12.01 4.07 10.15
C GLN A 380 12.91 4.66 11.21
N PHE A 381 12.49 5.79 11.78
CA PHE A 381 13.10 6.47 12.90
C PHE A 381 12.56 5.88 14.20
N VAL A 382 13.44 5.58 15.15
CA VAL A 382 13.08 5.09 16.48
C VAL A 382 13.35 6.19 17.49
N LEU A 383 12.28 6.80 18.00
CA LEU A 383 12.35 7.98 18.86
C LEU A 383 11.87 7.65 20.26
N ASP A 384 12.39 8.34 21.27
CA ASP A 384 11.90 8.30 22.64
C ASP A 384 10.54 9.01 22.70
N ARG A 385 9.47 8.27 22.98
CA ARG A 385 8.11 8.83 22.88
C ARG A 385 7.80 9.88 23.95
N THR A 386 8.68 10.08 24.93
CA THR A 386 8.53 11.11 25.97
C THR A 386 9.03 12.48 25.53
N ASN A 387 9.99 12.54 24.59
CA ASN A 387 10.71 13.78 24.27
C ASN A 387 11.15 13.95 22.81
N GLY A 388 10.86 12.97 21.95
CA GLY A 388 11.11 13.04 20.50
C GLY A 388 12.55 12.82 20.06
N LYS A 389 13.49 12.56 20.98
CA LYS A 389 14.90 12.35 20.62
C LYS A 389 15.11 10.96 20.04
N PRO A 390 16.00 10.79 19.04
CA PRO A 390 16.36 9.47 18.54
C PRO A 390 16.90 8.58 19.65
N VAL A 391 16.35 7.36 19.74
CA VAL A 391 16.88 6.27 20.57
C VAL A 391 17.89 5.46 19.77
N LEU A 392 17.60 5.21 18.49
CA LEU A 392 18.60 4.68 17.55
C LEU A 392 19.28 5.82 16.79
N PRO A 393 20.55 5.64 16.35
CA PRO A 393 21.29 6.70 15.69
C PRO A 393 20.65 7.20 14.40
N THR A 394 20.65 8.52 14.25
CA THR A 394 20.27 9.22 13.01
C THR A 394 21.46 10.07 12.55
N VAL A 395 21.72 10.10 11.25
CA VAL A 395 22.83 10.84 10.63
C VAL A 395 22.29 11.80 9.59
N ASP A 396 22.66 13.08 9.68
CA ASP A 396 22.42 14.05 8.63
C ASP A 396 23.39 13.81 7.48
N LYS A 397 22.86 13.46 6.31
CA LYS A 397 23.66 13.25 5.11
C LYS A 397 23.56 14.47 4.20
N PRO A 398 24.67 14.91 3.57
CA PRO A 398 24.63 15.98 2.59
C PRO A 398 23.91 15.54 1.31
N MET A 399 23.06 16.39 0.76
CA MET A 399 22.26 16.13 -0.44
C MET A 399 22.76 16.90 -1.66
N ILE A 400 22.37 16.45 -2.86
CA ILE A 400 22.49 17.27 -4.06
C ILE A 400 21.41 18.35 -3.97
N THR A 401 21.78 19.61 -4.18
CA THR A 401 20.82 20.74 -4.10
C THR A 401 20.64 21.39 -5.45
N ASP A 402 19.41 21.71 -5.81
CA ASP A 402 19.06 22.62 -6.90
C ASP A 402 18.79 24.03 -6.37
N SER A 403 19.55 25.01 -6.87
CA SER A 403 19.44 26.43 -6.47
C SER A 403 18.07 27.06 -6.73
N ARG A 404 17.21 26.44 -7.54
CA ARG A 404 15.85 26.92 -7.86
C ARG A 404 14.79 26.43 -6.87
N GLN A 405 15.01 25.28 -6.22
CA GLN A 405 14.04 24.63 -5.32
C GLN A 405 14.13 25.12 -3.88
N ALA A 406 15.27 25.67 -3.46
CA ALA A 406 15.60 25.91 -2.05
C ALA A 406 15.69 24.63 -1.20
N HIS A 407 16.19 23.54 -1.79
CA HIS A 407 16.45 22.27 -1.10
C HIS A 407 17.24 22.47 0.20
N SER A 408 16.90 21.65 1.21
CA SER A 408 17.77 21.46 2.36
C SER A 408 19.11 20.86 1.92
N GLU A 409 20.22 21.39 2.46
CA GLU A 409 21.58 20.91 2.20
C GLU A 409 21.83 19.51 2.80
N THR A 410 21.06 19.14 3.83
CA THR A 410 21.13 17.83 4.48
C THR A 410 19.75 17.23 4.71
N GLN A 411 19.68 15.91 4.79
CA GLN A 411 18.48 15.17 5.18
C GLN A 411 18.84 14.17 6.29
N PRO A 412 17.97 13.95 7.28
CA PRO A 412 18.20 12.97 8.35
C PRO A 412 17.96 11.55 7.84
N PHE A 413 18.85 10.62 8.18
CA PHE A 413 18.74 9.20 7.85
C PHE A 413 18.88 8.35 9.11
N PRO A 414 18.04 7.32 9.32
CA PRO A 414 18.38 6.26 10.25
C PRO A 414 19.71 5.62 9.83
N GLU A 415 20.55 5.24 10.80
CA GLU A 415 21.84 4.61 10.49
C GLU A 415 21.65 3.25 9.79
N GLN A 416 20.65 2.46 10.22
CA GLN A 416 20.25 1.22 9.57
C GLN A 416 19.16 1.46 8.52
N ARG A 417 19.28 0.79 7.37
CA ARG A 417 18.40 0.97 6.22
C ARG A 417 17.53 -0.25 6.01
N LEU A 418 16.25 -0.03 5.73
CA LEU A 418 15.31 -1.10 5.42
C LEU A 418 15.26 -1.42 3.92
N LEU A 419 15.32 -0.39 3.08
CA LEU A 419 15.17 -0.50 1.62
C LEU A 419 16.36 0.17 0.89
N PRO A 420 16.60 -0.16 -0.39
CA PRO A 420 17.55 0.55 -1.23
C PRO A 420 17.25 2.04 -1.34
N GLU A 421 18.30 2.87 -1.29
CA GLU A 421 18.21 4.33 -1.40
C GLU A 421 18.35 4.85 -2.83
N CYS A 422 18.71 4.00 -3.80
CA CYS A 422 18.93 4.39 -5.18
C CYS A 422 18.48 3.28 -6.14
N LEU A 423 18.14 3.68 -7.36
CA LEU A 423 17.83 2.74 -8.43
C LEU A 423 19.01 1.83 -8.77
N VAL A 424 18.69 0.65 -9.28
CA VAL A 424 19.68 -0.32 -9.76
C VAL A 424 19.76 -0.24 -11.29
N TRP A 425 20.87 0.27 -11.80
CA TRP A 425 21.13 0.39 -13.25
C TRP A 425 21.67 -0.94 -13.80
N GLU A 426 20.78 -1.88 -14.07
CA GLU A 426 21.14 -3.19 -14.61
C GLU A 426 21.26 -3.19 -16.14
N LYS A 427 22.21 -3.99 -16.64
CA LYS A 427 22.39 -4.27 -18.06
C LYS A 427 21.06 -4.76 -18.70
N LEU A 428 20.75 -4.27 -19.89
CA LEU A 428 19.64 -4.77 -20.70
C LEU A 428 20.05 -6.10 -21.35
N ASP A 429 19.48 -7.20 -20.86
CA ASP A 429 19.82 -8.57 -21.25
C ASP A 429 18.68 -9.53 -20.84
N PRO A 430 18.23 -10.45 -21.72
CA PRO A 430 17.20 -11.43 -21.39
C PRO A 430 17.54 -12.35 -20.20
N ASP A 431 18.82 -12.51 -19.84
CA ASP A 431 19.22 -13.35 -18.71
C ASP A 431 18.83 -12.75 -17.33
N ASN A 432 18.50 -11.44 -17.29
CA ASN A 432 18.23 -10.69 -16.06
C ASN A 432 16.78 -10.17 -16.01
N ILE A 433 15.79 -10.98 -16.40
CA ILE A 433 14.37 -10.62 -16.36
C ILE A 433 13.63 -11.51 -15.36
N PRO A 434 12.92 -10.95 -14.36
CA PRO A 434 12.53 -9.54 -14.22
C PRO A 434 13.66 -8.57 -13.82
N GLY A 435 14.76 -9.10 -13.29
CA GLY A 435 15.88 -8.29 -12.77
C GLY A 435 15.68 -7.93 -11.31
N ASP A 436 16.44 -6.96 -10.83
CA ASP A 436 16.29 -6.40 -9.49
C ASP A 436 14.92 -5.68 -9.34
N PRO A 437 14.20 -5.80 -8.21
CA PRO A 437 12.92 -5.10 -8.01
C PRO A 437 13.03 -3.56 -8.04
N TRP A 438 14.22 -2.99 -7.84
CA TRP A 438 14.52 -1.55 -7.92
C TRP A 438 15.23 -1.16 -9.22
N ARG A 439 15.18 -2.02 -10.25
CA ARG A 439 15.79 -1.78 -11.54
C ARG A 439 15.27 -0.48 -12.18
N ALA A 440 16.17 0.32 -12.73
CA ALA A 440 15.82 1.54 -13.46
C ALA A 440 15.24 1.26 -14.86
N VAL A 441 14.51 2.21 -15.43
CA VAL A 441 14.14 2.21 -16.86
C VAL A 441 15.22 2.94 -17.66
N PRO A 442 15.67 2.42 -18.82
CA PRO A 442 16.63 3.13 -19.67
C PRO A 442 16.15 4.51 -20.07
N ASN A 443 17.08 5.37 -20.46
CA ASN A 443 16.90 6.76 -20.87
C ASN A 443 16.44 7.72 -19.77
N TYR A 444 16.03 7.24 -18.58
CA TYR A 444 15.85 8.11 -17.41
C TYR A 444 17.18 8.55 -16.81
N ASN A 445 17.17 9.72 -16.17
CA ASN A 445 18.30 10.30 -15.44
C ASN A 445 19.58 10.46 -16.28
N GLY A 446 19.43 10.44 -17.61
CA GLY A 446 20.53 10.52 -18.57
C GLY A 446 21.28 9.21 -18.85
N TYR A 447 20.84 8.07 -18.32
CA TYR A 447 21.48 6.77 -18.58
C TYR A 447 20.96 6.13 -19.85
N GLN A 448 21.86 5.76 -20.75
CA GLN A 448 21.54 5.15 -22.05
C GLN A 448 22.32 3.83 -22.22
N PRO A 449 21.77 2.82 -22.90
CA PRO A 449 22.51 1.59 -23.17
C PRO A 449 23.64 1.81 -24.17
N ASP A 450 24.82 1.26 -23.87
CA ASP A 450 25.92 1.11 -24.82
C ASP A 450 25.70 -0.08 -25.79
N GLU A 451 26.67 -0.35 -26.67
CA GLU A 451 26.59 -1.46 -27.65
C GLU A 451 26.45 -2.85 -26.99
N ASP A 452 26.92 -2.99 -25.75
CA ASP A 452 26.84 -4.23 -24.98
C ASP A 452 25.56 -4.28 -24.12
N GLY A 453 24.74 -3.22 -24.10
CA GLY A 453 23.52 -3.10 -23.29
C GLY A 453 23.76 -2.60 -21.86
N ASN A 454 24.96 -2.15 -21.50
CA ASN A 454 25.21 -1.55 -20.19
C ASN A 454 24.64 -0.13 -20.15
N LEU A 455 23.94 0.21 -19.06
CA LEU A 455 23.39 1.55 -18.87
C LEU A 455 24.48 2.49 -18.38
N VAL A 456 24.88 3.44 -19.23
CA VAL A 456 25.95 4.42 -18.96
C VAL A 456 25.40 5.83 -19.01
N PHE A 457 25.87 6.70 -18.11
CA PHE A 457 25.44 8.10 -18.09
C PHE A 457 25.95 8.85 -19.33
N ASN A 458 25.03 9.56 -20.00
CA ASN A 458 25.30 10.45 -21.11
C ASN A 458 25.21 11.92 -20.65
N PRO A 459 26.33 12.67 -20.59
CA PRO A 459 26.34 14.06 -20.12
C PRO A 459 25.64 15.05 -21.08
N ASP A 460 25.36 14.65 -22.32
CA ASP A 460 24.64 15.44 -23.31
C ASP A 460 23.16 15.03 -23.44
N SER A 461 22.65 14.25 -22.50
CA SER A 461 21.23 13.86 -22.43
C SER A 461 20.32 15.01 -21.98
N TYR A 462 19.01 14.76 -21.95
CA TYR A 462 18.01 15.77 -21.59
C TYR A 462 18.29 16.45 -20.25
N VAL A 463 18.80 15.72 -19.25
CA VAL A 463 19.08 16.24 -17.89
C VAL A 463 20.12 17.36 -17.83
N LYS A 464 20.91 17.56 -18.91
CA LYS A 464 21.93 18.60 -19.01
C LYS A 464 21.40 20.01 -18.72
N GLU A 465 20.13 20.29 -19.03
CA GLU A 465 19.54 21.61 -18.82
C GLU A 465 19.43 21.99 -17.33
N ASP A 466 19.36 21.00 -16.43
CA ASP A 466 19.30 21.22 -14.98
C ASP A 466 20.69 21.35 -14.34
N GLU A 467 21.73 20.73 -14.92
CA GLU A 467 23.07 20.65 -14.32
C GLU A 467 23.68 22.00 -13.90
N PRO A 468 23.49 23.13 -14.62
CA PRO A 468 24.01 24.43 -14.17
C PRO A 468 23.46 24.92 -12.83
N PHE A 469 22.34 24.36 -12.36
CA PHE A 469 21.68 24.75 -11.10
C PHE A 469 21.99 23.80 -9.95
N LEU A 470 22.63 22.66 -10.22
CA LEU A 470 22.92 21.63 -9.24
C LEU A 470 24.25 21.86 -8.54
N THR A 471 24.26 21.59 -7.24
CA THR A 471 25.48 21.49 -6.43
C THR A 471 25.56 20.09 -5.88
N TYR A 472 26.68 19.41 -6.19
CA TYR A 472 26.95 18.06 -5.72
C TYR A 472 27.81 18.12 -4.44
N PRO A 473 27.49 17.33 -3.41
CA PRO A 473 28.25 17.33 -2.17
C PRO A 473 29.65 16.72 -2.36
N ASP A 474 30.64 17.31 -1.69
CA ASP A 474 32.03 16.85 -1.77
C ASP A 474 32.20 15.43 -1.17
N GLY A 475 32.93 14.56 -1.88
CA GLY A 475 33.43 13.31 -1.31
C GLY A 475 32.46 12.14 -1.23
N ASP A 476 31.28 12.21 -1.86
CA ASP A 476 30.41 11.05 -2.05
C ASP A 476 30.70 10.35 -3.40
N PRO A 477 31.43 9.21 -3.41
CA PRO A 477 31.77 8.49 -4.64
C PRO A 477 30.53 7.88 -5.34
N LYS A 478 29.37 7.80 -4.67
CA LYS A 478 28.12 7.38 -5.31
C LYS A 478 27.44 8.52 -6.08
N ARG A 479 27.87 9.78 -5.90
CA ARG A 479 27.23 10.95 -6.52
C ARG A 479 28.21 11.73 -7.40
N GLU A 480 29.15 11.04 -8.05
CA GLU A 480 30.17 11.65 -8.92
C GLU A 480 29.57 12.36 -10.15
N GLY A 481 29.08 13.58 -9.94
CA GLY A 481 28.74 14.56 -10.98
C GLY A 481 27.45 14.33 -11.76
N HIS A 482 26.59 13.40 -11.34
CA HIS A 482 25.27 13.17 -11.93
C HIS A 482 24.30 12.49 -10.94
N ARG A 483 22.99 12.69 -11.14
CA ARG A 483 21.90 12.08 -10.34
C ARG A 483 21.75 10.60 -10.69
N GLN A 484 21.74 9.72 -9.69
CA GLN A 484 21.63 8.26 -9.88
C GLN A 484 20.20 7.74 -9.71
N GLY A 485 19.25 8.62 -9.35
CA GLY A 485 17.91 8.22 -8.94
C GLY A 485 17.89 7.74 -7.50
N CYS A 486 18.72 8.36 -6.66
CA CYS A 486 18.64 8.16 -5.23
C CYS A 486 17.44 8.91 -4.64
N MET A 487 16.96 8.46 -3.48
CA MET A 487 16.02 9.24 -2.70
C MET A 487 16.59 10.65 -2.45
N TYR A 488 15.71 11.64 -2.52
CA TYR A 488 16.05 13.06 -2.41
C TYR A 488 16.96 13.62 -3.51
N ASP A 489 17.21 12.89 -4.61
CA ASP A 489 17.81 13.52 -5.78
C ASP A 489 16.90 14.67 -6.26
N PRO A 490 17.47 15.84 -6.59
CA PRO A 490 16.69 17.02 -6.91
C PRO A 490 16.09 16.94 -8.31
N GLN A 491 14.92 17.54 -8.45
CA GLN A 491 14.18 17.65 -9.71
C GLN A 491 13.83 19.11 -9.99
N TRP A 492 13.70 19.46 -11.27
CA TRP A 492 13.08 20.72 -11.68
C TRP A 492 12.29 20.50 -12.97
N ASP A 493 12.64 21.06 -14.12
CA ASP A 493 11.79 20.97 -15.33
C ASP A 493 11.78 19.57 -15.96
N LEU A 494 12.77 18.74 -15.62
CA LEU A 494 13.01 17.46 -16.25
C LEU A 494 12.72 16.28 -15.32
N PRO A 495 12.15 15.18 -15.86
CA PRO A 495 11.78 14.02 -15.05
C PRO A 495 13.01 13.29 -14.50
N ILE A 496 13.08 13.14 -13.18
CA ILE A 496 14.09 12.34 -12.47
C ILE A 496 13.40 11.16 -11.79
N LEU A 497 13.74 9.95 -12.22
CA LEU A 497 13.29 8.69 -11.64
C LEU A 497 14.05 8.43 -10.34
N SER A 498 13.36 8.09 -9.25
CA SER A 498 14.00 7.82 -7.96
C SER A 498 13.38 6.65 -7.21
N THR A 499 14.11 6.11 -6.22
CA THR A 499 13.59 5.15 -5.25
C THR A 499 14.27 5.32 -3.86
N THR A 500 13.57 5.13 -2.73
CA THR A 500 12.10 5.14 -2.68
C THR A 500 11.57 6.46 -3.22
N SER A 501 10.28 6.51 -3.49
CA SER A 501 9.67 7.62 -4.22
C SER A 501 8.39 8.05 -3.53
N GLN A 502 7.69 9.01 -4.11
CA GLN A 502 6.36 9.47 -3.70
C GLN A 502 5.31 8.38 -3.51
N ASN A 503 5.44 7.24 -4.21
CA ASN A 503 4.54 6.10 -4.03
C ASN A 503 4.89 5.22 -2.82
N GLY A 504 5.96 5.59 -2.12
CA GLY A 504 6.42 4.99 -0.88
C GLY A 504 7.21 3.70 -1.01
N GLY A 505 8.23 3.59 -0.16
CA GLY A 505 8.73 2.30 0.31
C GLY A 505 7.77 1.64 1.30
N GLY A 506 7.02 2.45 2.06
CA GLY A 506 5.82 2.07 2.82
C GLY A 506 4.82 3.24 2.76
N ASP A 507 3.53 2.98 2.60
CA ASP A 507 2.50 4.02 2.47
C ASP A 507 1.48 3.83 3.61
N TRP A 508 0.17 3.77 3.36
CA TRP A 508 -0.83 3.66 4.44
C TRP A 508 -0.95 2.27 5.12
N SER A 509 -0.19 1.25 4.71
CA SER A 509 -0.12 -0.04 5.42
C SER A 509 0.57 0.12 6.77
N SER A 510 -0.12 -0.06 7.90
CA SER A 510 0.44 0.00 9.27
C SER A 510 1.52 -1.06 9.53
N ASN A 511 2.42 -0.84 10.49
CA ASN A 511 3.33 -1.89 11.00
C ASN A 511 2.59 -2.86 11.92
N SER A 512 3.25 -3.98 12.25
CA SER A 512 2.98 -4.68 13.51
C SER A 512 4.26 -4.84 14.32
N TYR A 513 4.15 -4.87 15.64
CA TYR A 513 5.27 -5.08 16.56
C TYR A 513 5.00 -6.27 17.47
N SER A 514 5.99 -7.13 17.68
CA SER A 514 5.85 -8.28 18.57
C SER A 514 6.82 -8.21 19.74
N HIS A 515 6.24 -8.09 20.93
CA HIS A 515 6.93 -8.19 22.23
C HIS A 515 7.71 -9.50 22.41
N ARG A 516 7.33 -10.56 21.68
CA ARG A 516 7.95 -11.89 21.81
C ARG A 516 9.20 -12.07 20.98
N THR A 517 9.24 -11.41 19.82
CA THR A 517 10.34 -11.49 18.88
C THR A 517 11.23 -10.25 18.94
N ASN A 518 10.76 -9.17 19.59
CA ASN A 518 11.35 -7.84 19.55
C ASN A 518 11.53 -7.33 18.11
N MET A 519 10.62 -7.70 17.21
CA MET A 519 10.67 -7.34 15.81
C MET A 519 9.49 -6.46 15.43
N VAL A 520 9.76 -5.50 14.54
CA VAL A 520 8.76 -4.75 13.80
C VAL A 520 8.65 -5.33 12.40
N TYR A 521 7.43 -5.59 11.96
CA TYR A 521 7.10 -6.12 10.64
C TYR A 521 6.61 -4.98 9.74
N PHE A 522 7.44 -4.63 8.76
CA PHE A 522 7.26 -3.50 7.85
C PHE A 522 6.84 -4.00 6.46
N PRO A 523 5.59 -3.75 6.04
CA PRO A 523 5.15 -4.04 4.69
C PRO A 523 5.71 -2.99 3.71
N TYR A 524 6.25 -3.42 2.57
CA TYR A 524 6.94 -2.55 1.64
C TYR A 524 6.49 -2.68 0.18
N GLY A 525 6.69 -1.61 -0.58
CA GLY A 525 6.47 -1.53 -2.02
C GLY A 525 7.76 -1.22 -2.79
N THR A 526 7.82 -1.63 -4.06
CA THR A 526 8.92 -1.32 -4.98
C THR A 526 8.35 -0.61 -6.20
N ASN A 527 8.28 0.72 -6.12
CA ASN A 527 7.68 1.55 -7.16
C ASN A 527 8.55 2.78 -7.47
N PRO A 528 9.50 2.69 -8.41
CA PRO A 528 10.21 3.85 -8.93
C PRO A 528 9.24 4.87 -9.55
N VAL A 529 9.40 6.14 -9.19
CA VAL A 529 8.57 7.26 -9.70
C VAL A 529 9.46 8.38 -10.19
N ALA A 530 9.10 8.93 -11.33
CA ALA A 530 9.74 10.08 -11.94
C ALA A 530 9.04 11.38 -11.52
N HIS A 531 9.85 12.39 -11.20
CA HIS A 531 9.40 13.66 -10.67
C HIS A 531 9.97 14.84 -11.45
N TRP A 532 9.19 15.91 -11.56
CA TRP A 532 9.58 17.20 -12.11
C TRP A 532 8.61 18.28 -11.60
N ASN A 533 8.92 19.53 -11.86
CA ASN A 533 8.14 20.70 -11.51
C ASN A 533 6.82 20.66 -12.28
N GLY A 534 5.70 20.58 -11.55
CA GLY A 534 4.37 20.42 -12.13
C GLY A 534 3.97 18.96 -12.42
N ALA A 535 4.75 17.97 -11.98
CA ALA A 535 4.24 16.61 -11.87
C ALA A 535 3.01 16.59 -10.93
N SER A 536 2.07 15.68 -11.18
CA SER A 536 0.94 15.49 -10.26
C SER A 536 1.42 14.93 -8.91
N ALA A 537 0.58 15.03 -7.88
CA ALA A 537 0.84 14.55 -6.52
C ALA A 537 0.98 13.02 -6.37
N ASN A 538 1.28 12.25 -7.42
CA ASN A 538 1.78 10.88 -7.31
C ASN A 538 2.95 10.59 -8.29
N GLY A 539 3.49 11.65 -8.90
CA GLY A 539 4.52 11.61 -9.93
C GLY A 539 4.16 10.73 -11.12
N GLN A 540 5.16 10.37 -11.92
CA GLN A 540 5.02 9.38 -13.00
C GLN A 540 5.66 8.07 -12.58
N ARG A 541 4.87 7.08 -12.14
CA ARG A 541 5.34 5.69 -12.00
C ARG A 541 5.96 5.23 -13.32
N ALA A 542 7.13 4.63 -13.24
CA ALA A 542 7.84 4.17 -14.43
C ALA A 542 7.01 3.17 -15.25
N ILE A 543 6.66 3.53 -16.48
CA ILE A 543 5.90 2.66 -17.38
C ILE A 543 6.74 1.42 -17.73
N GLY A 544 6.10 0.25 -17.80
CA GLY A 544 6.76 -1.03 -18.07
C GLY A 544 7.47 -1.66 -16.88
N GLN A 545 7.76 -0.89 -15.80
CA GLN A 545 8.37 -1.43 -14.58
C GLN A 545 7.39 -2.30 -13.79
N TYR A 546 7.96 -3.27 -13.09
CA TYR A 546 7.25 -4.09 -12.13
C TYR A 546 6.86 -3.26 -10.90
N GLN A 547 5.60 -3.40 -10.50
CA GLN A 547 5.03 -2.84 -9.28
C GLN A 547 4.90 -4.02 -8.32
N THR A 548 5.87 -4.19 -7.42
CA THR A 548 5.99 -5.35 -6.52
C THR A 548 6.24 -4.91 -5.09
N GLY A 549 6.54 -5.84 -4.19
CA GLY A 549 6.69 -5.55 -2.77
C GLY A 549 6.80 -6.82 -1.93
N GLY A 550 6.65 -6.65 -0.63
CA GLY A 550 6.75 -7.75 0.31
C GLY A 550 6.62 -7.28 1.76
N ILE A 551 7.14 -8.08 2.68
CA ILE A 551 7.22 -7.75 4.09
C ILE A 551 8.62 -8.06 4.60
N LEU A 552 9.16 -7.19 5.44
CA LEU A 552 10.43 -7.40 6.12
C LEU A 552 10.24 -7.30 7.62
N ALA A 553 11.13 -7.93 8.39
CA ALA A 553 11.20 -7.76 9.83
C ALA A 553 12.54 -7.15 10.22
N TYR A 554 12.52 -6.14 11.07
CA TYR A 554 13.73 -5.58 11.66
C TYR A 554 13.68 -5.64 13.18
N ASP A 555 14.85 -5.79 13.81
CA ASP A 555 14.98 -5.80 15.26
C ASP A 555 14.72 -4.39 15.81
N ALA A 556 13.76 -4.28 16.73
CA ALA A 556 13.34 -3.01 17.30
C ALA A 556 14.43 -2.29 18.11
N SER A 557 15.43 -3.03 18.61
CA SER A 557 16.52 -2.52 19.44
C SER A 557 17.75 -2.07 18.65
N THR A 558 17.90 -2.51 17.40
CA THR A 558 19.07 -2.19 16.57
C THR A 558 18.74 -1.56 15.22
N GLY A 559 17.52 -1.77 14.71
CA GLY A 559 17.13 -1.39 13.35
C GLY A 559 17.59 -2.37 12.27
N ASP A 560 18.24 -3.48 12.64
CA ASP A 560 18.78 -4.45 11.66
C ASP A 560 17.67 -5.33 11.08
N VAL A 561 17.61 -5.39 9.74
CA VAL A 561 16.72 -6.31 9.02
C VAL A 561 17.14 -7.76 9.31
N GLN A 562 16.23 -8.53 9.90
CA GLN A 562 16.44 -9.94 10.24
C GLN A 562 16.08 -10.86 9.07
N TRP A 563 15.00 -10.55 8.37
CA TRP A 563 14.57 -11.27 7.19
C TRP A 563 13.68 -10.39 6.30
N THR A 564 13.61 -10.73 5.02
CA THR A 564 12.76 -10.11 4.02
C THR A 564 12.08 -11.21 3.21
N ASN A 565 10.76 -11.12 3.04
CA ASN A 565 9.98 -11.98 2.16
C ASN A 565 9.37 -11.14 1.03
N HIS A 566 9.83 -11.37 -0.20
CA HIS A 566 9.30 -10.71 -1.39
C HIS A 566 8.08 -11.48 -1.89
N LEU A 567 6.89 -10.98 -1.55
CA LEU A 567 5.61 -11.63 -1.84
C LEU A 567 5.15 -11.42 -3.29
N GLY A 568 5.86 -10.58 -4.06
CA GLY A 568 5.62 -10.39 -5.50
C GLY A 568 4.51 -9.40 -5.84
N THR A 569 3.74 -8.93 -4.86
CA THR A 569 2.84 -7.78 -4.99
C THR A 569 3.22 -6.67 -4.03
N ASP A 570 2.82 -5.45 -4.35
CA ASP A 570 2.91 -4.31 -3.46
C ASP A 570 2.13 -4.58 -2.16
N MET A 571 2.75 -4.23 -1.04
CA MET A 571 2.20 -4.40 0.31
C MET A 571 2.09 -3.07 1.06
N SER A 572 2.46 -1.96 0.43
CA SER A 572 2.58 -0.65 1.08
C SER A 572 1.25 0.11 1.16
N HIS A 573 0.24 -0.30 0.39
CA HIS A 573 -1.03 0.41 0.18
C HIS A 573 -2.23 -0.29 0.87
N GLY A 574 -2.16 -0.51 2.18
CA GLY A 574 -3.25 -0.87 3.09
C GLY A 574 -3.16 -2.24 3.78
N GLN A 575 -2.36 -3.14 3.23
CA GLN A 575 -2.19 -4.52 3.68
C GLN A 575 -1.36 -4.65 4.97
N SER A 576 -1.81 -4.00 6.03
CA SER A 576 -1.14 -3.98 7.32
C SER A 576 -1.10 -5.39 7.93
N PRO A 577 0.03 -5.84 8.50
CA PRO A 577 0.14 -7.16 9.11
C PRO A 577 -0.49 -7.22 10.50
N LEU A 578 -0.88 -8.42 10.93
CA LEU A 578 -1.25 -8.75 12.31
C LEU A 578 -0.29 -9.80 12.87
N THR A 579 0.34 -9.52 14.02
CA THR A 579 1.16 -10.51 14.72
C THR A 579 0.45 -11.06 15.95
N THR A 580 0.70 -12.33 16.28
CA THR A 580 0.13 -12.98 17.47
C THR A 580 1.21 -13.53 18.41
N ALA A 581 0.85 -13.74 19.67
CA ALA A 581 1.73 -14.34 20.67
C ALA A 581 2.16 -15.79 20.37
N SER A 582 1.57 -16.43 19.35
CA SER A 582 2.00 -17.73 18.85
C SER A 582 3.10 -17.65 17.77
N ASN A 583 3.66 -16.45 17.54
CA ASN A 583 4.65 -16.14 16.50
C ASN A 583 4.12 -16.44 15.08
N LEU A 584 2.85 -16.11 14.84
CA LEU A 584 2.25 -16.07 13.51
C LEU A 584 2.06 -14.62 13.08
N LEU A 585 2.30 -14.36 11.80
CA LEU A 585 2.15 -13.07 11.13
C LEU A 585 1.13 -13.22 9.99
N PHE A 586 -0.05 -12.63 10.12
CA PHE A 586 -1.10 -12.67 9.10
C PHE A 586 -1.03 -11.44 8.19
N VAL A 587 -1.15 -11.65 6.88
CA VAL A 587 -1.17 -10.58 5.86
C VAL A 587 -2.17 -10.90 4.75
N GLY A 588 -2.88 -9.91 4.26
CA GLY A 588 -3.74 -10.04 3.07
C GLY A 588 -3.06 -9.48 1.83
N GLN A 589 -3.24 -10.10 0.66
CA GLN A 589 -2.61 -9.68 -0.60
C GLN A 589 -3.62 -9.14 -1.63
N THR A 590 -3.12 -8.36 -2.59
CA THR A 590 -3.93 -7.78 -3.66
C THR A 590 -4.42 -8.82 -4.68
N ASP A 591 -3.90 -10.03 -4.65
CA ASP A 591 -4.41 -11.20 -5.40
C ASP A 591 -5.46 -12.01 -4.61
N GLY A 592 -5.93 -11.48 -3.49
CA GLY A 592 -7.00 -12.04 -2.67
C GLY A 592 -6.59 -13.14 -1.69
N ARG A 593 -5.30 -13.44 -1.59
CA ARG A 593 -4.80 -14.42 -0.61
C ARG A 593 -4.63 -13.82 0.78
N LEU A 594 -5.20 -14.49 1.78
CA LEU A 594 -4.81 -14.31 3.19
C LEU A 594 -3.70 -15.32 3.50
N LEU A 595 -2.55 -14.82 3.94
CA LEU A 595 -1.41 -15.65 4.36
C LEU A 595 -1.26 -15.66 5.87
N ALA A 596 -0.67 -16.73 6.38
CA ALA A 596 -0.05 -16.77 7.69
C ALA A 596 1.42 -17.19 7.54
N LEU A 597 2.32 -16.30 7.94
CA LEU A 597 3.76 -16.48 7.93
C LEU A 597 4.28 -16.81 9.33
N ASP A 598 5.44 -17.45 9.40
CA ASP A 598 6.22 -17.57 10.61
C ASP A 598 6.84 -16.21 10.94
N ALA A 599 6.49 -15.64 12.09
CA ALA A 599 6.96 -14.31 12.47
C ALA A 599 8.47 -14.25 12.78
N THR A 600 9.18 -15.39 12.83
CA THR A 600 10.62 -15.44 13.16
C THR A 600 11.54 -15.50 11.95
N ASP A 601 11.08 -16.04 10.82
CA ASP A 601 11.88 -16.20 9.59
C ASP A 601 11.14 -15.79 8.31
N GLY A 602 9.84 -15.47 8.39
CA GLY A 602 9.04 -15.01 7.27
C GLY A 602 8.50 -16.13 6.38
N ASP A 603 8.71 -17.40 6.72
CA ASP A 603 8.25 -18.54 5.92
C ASP A 603 6.72 -18.62 5.87
N GLU A 604 6.17 -18.85 4.68
CA GLU A 604 4.73 -19.09 4.52
C GLU A 604 4.33 -20.44 5.11
N LEU A 605 3.36 -20.43 6.04
CA LEU A 605 2.89 -21.62 6.74
C LEU A 605 1.48 -22.05 6.31
N TRP A 606 0.69 -21.11 5.79
CA TRP A 606 -0.71 -21.30 5.39
C TRP A 606 -1.15 -20.15 4.47
N GLU A 607 -2.01 -20.47 3.50
CA GLU A 607 -2.66 -19.51 2.60
C GLU A 607 -4.14 -19.88 2.40
N PHE A 608 -4.95 -18.92 1.99
CA PHE A 608 -6.36 -19.10 1.65
C PHE A 608 -6.82 -18.04 0.65
N GLN A 609 -7.48 -18.45 -0.44
CA GLN A 609 -8.04 -17.54 -1.45
C GLN A 609 -9.45 -17.05 -1.04
N THR A 610 -9.62 -15.73 -0.96
CA THR A 610 -10.88 -15.09 -0.55
C THR A 610 -11.79 -14.71 -1.72
N GLY A 611 -11.28 -14.66 -2.96
CA GLY A 611 -12.03 -14.34 -4.17
C GLY A 611 -11.97 -12.89 -4.63
N SER A 612 -11.40 -12.00 -3.82
CA SER A 612 -11.29 -10.57 -4.11
C SER A 612 -10.01 -10.02 -3.49
N ALA A 613 -9.44 -8.97 -4.10
CA ALA A 613 -8.24 -8.33 -3.58
C ALA A 613 -8.42 -7.83 -2.14
N ILE A 614 -7.33 -7.82 -1.36
CA ILE A 614 -7.32 -7.39 0.02
C ILE A 614 -6.42 -6.16 0.18
N SER A 615 -6.99 -5.07 0.71
CA SER A 615 -6.29 -3.84 1.12
C SER A 615 -6.60 -3.44 2.58
N ALA A 616 -7.37 -4.28 3.30
CA ALA A 616 -7.66 -4.14 4.73
C ALA A 616 -6.74 -5.05 5.57
N PRO A 617 -6.43 -4.70 6.84
CA PRO A 617 -5.69 -5.57 7.74
C PRO A 617 -6.52 -6.78 8.21
N PRO A 618 -5.87 -7.91 8.54
CA PRO A 618 -6.48 -8.94 9.33
C PRO A 618 -6.65 -8.50 10.79
N ILE A 619 -7.69 -9.01 11.43
CA ILE A 619 -7.95 -8.86 12.88
C ILE A 619 -8.07 -10.23 13.53
N THR A 620 -7.84 -10.32 14.84
CA THR A 620 -8.11 -11.54 15.63
C THR A 620 -8.80 -11.16 16.93
N TYR A 621 -9.73 -12.01 17.36
CA TYR A 621 -10.60 -11.77 18.50
C TYR A 621 -11.09 -13.10 19.07
N GLU A 622 -11.77 -13.07 20.21
CA GLU A 622 -12.35 -14.24 20.86
C GLU A 622 -13.85 -14.02 21.09
N VAL A 623 -14.68 -15.00 20.71
CA VAL A 623 -16.10 -15.05 21.07
C VAL A 623 -16.40 -16.41 21.67
N ASP A 624 -17.10 -16.43 22.80
CA ASP A 624 -17.47 -17.65 23.53
C ASP A 624 -16.28 -18.60 23.83
N GLY A 625 -15.08 -18.06 23.99
CA GLY A 625 -13.86 -18.81 24.27
C GLY A 625 -13.22 -19.48 23.05
N GLU A 626 -13.62 -19.13 21.83
CA GLU A 626 -12.99 -19.56 20.59
C GLU A 626 -12.29 -18.37 19.92
N GLN A 627 -11.01 -18.53 19.57
CA GLN A 627 -10.28 -17.54 18.79
C GLN A 627 -10.68 -17.57 17.31
N TYR A 628 -10.94 -16.38 16.76
CA TYR A 628 -11.20 -16.12 15.35
C TYR A 628 -10.09 -15.25 14.74
N VAL A 629 -9.87 -15.40 13.44
CA VAL A 629 -9.17 -14.43 12.57
C VAL A 629 -10.18 -13.95 11.54
N ALA A 630 -10.26 -12.65 11.26
CA ALA A 630 -11.11 -12.12 10.20
C ALA A 630 -10.35 -11.20 9.26
N ILE A 631 -10.79 -11.14 8.00
CA ILE A 631 -10.22 -10.30 6.96
C ILE A 631 -11.33 -9.76 6.05
N PHE A 632 -11.21 -8.49 5.66
CA PHE A 632 -12.13 -7.88 4.71
C PHE A 632 -11.53 -7.88 3.30
N ALA A 633 -12.05 -8.76 2.45
CA ALA A 633 -11.67 -8.90 1.05
C ALA A 633 -12.64 -8.10 0.18
N ALA A 634 -12.35 -6.80 0.05
CA ALA A 634 -13.22 -5.84 -0.61
C ALA A 634 -12.46 -4.93 -1.58
N GLY A 635 -11.52 -5.51 -2.32
CA GLY A 635 -10.81 -4.81 -3.38
C GLY A 635 -9.62 -3.98 -2.92
N ALA A 636 -8.96 -3.37 -3.90
CA ALA A 636 -7.87 -2.42 -3.71
C ALA A 636 -7.96 -1.34 -4.81
N THR A 637 -7.15 -0.28 -4.71
CA THR A 637 -7.07 0.75 -5.77
C THR A 637 -5.64 0.97 -6.22
N ASN A 638 -4.72 1.24 -5.31
CA ASN A 638 -3.31 1.45 -5.66
C ASN A 638 -2.48 0.18 -5.37
N PRO A 639 -1.38 -0.04 -6.10
CA PRO A 639 -0.93 0.72 -7.27
C PRO A 639 -1.43 0.13 -8.62
N TYR A 640 -2.27 -0.90 -8.57
CA TYR A 640 -2.69 -1.73 -9.72
C TYR A 640 -3.97 -1.26 -10.44
N GLY A 641 -4.72 -0.33 -9.86
CA GLY A 641 -5.92 0.26 -10.46
C GLY A 641 -7.01 -0.78 -10.77
N GLY A 642 -7.66 -0.62 -11.92
CA GLY A 642 -8.76 -1.49 -12.36
C GLY A 642 -8.36 -2.93 -12.76
N SER A 643 -7.10 -3.34 -12.55
CA SER A 643 -6.68 -4.73 -12.79
C SER A 643 -6.95 -5.65 -11.60
N VAL A 644 -7.32 -5.11 -10.44
CA VAL A 644 -7.63 -5.91 -9.25
C VAL A 644 -9.08 -6.39 -9.27
N THR A 645 -9.32 -7.60 -8.78
CA THR A 645 -10.68 -8.10 -8.56
C THR A 645 -11.29 -7.43 -7.33
N GLN A 646 -12.33 -6.63 -7.53
CA GLN A 646 -13.08 -5.98 -6.46
C GLN A 646 -13.98 -6.98 -5.71
N GLY A 647 -14.57 -6.57 -4.59
CA GLY A 647 -15.47 -7.41 -3.79
C GLY A 647 -16.03 -6.69 -2.58
N ASP A 648 -16.70 -7.45 -1.70
CA ASP A 648 -17.39 -6.94 -0.52
C ASP A 648 -17.42 -7.93 0.66
N SER A 649 -16.53 -8.92 0.68
CA SER A 649 -16.66 -10.08 1.57
C SER A 649 -15.83 -9.92 2.85
N LEU A 650 -16.50 -9.93 4.00
CA LEU A 650 -15.88 -10.15 5.30
C LEU A 650 -15.84 -11.65 5.60
N TRP A 651 -14.64 -12.18 5.80
CA TRP A 651 -14.41 -13.59 6.13
C TRP A 651 -13.96 -13.72 7.58
N ALA A 652 -14.41 -14.77 8.27
CA ALA A 652 -13.80 -15.19 9.53
C ALA A 652 -13.44 -16.67 9.54
N PHE A 653 -12.38 -16.97 10.26
CA PHE A 653 -11.73 -18.26 10.32
C PHE A 653 -11.55 -18.68 11.78
N LYS A 654 -11.76 -19.96 12.05
CA LYS A 654 -11.42 -20.57 13.35
C LYS A 654 -10.90 -21.98 13.18
N LEU A 655 -10.36 -22.57 14.25
CA LEU A 655 -9.90 -23.95 14.21
C LEU A 655 -11.09 -24.90 14.01
N GLY A 656 -11.07 -25.65 12.91
CA GLY A 656 -12.14 -26.59 12.56
C GLY A 656 -13.32 -25.95 11.84
N GLY A 657 -13.23 -24.67 11.45
CA GLY A 657 -14.23 -24.03 10.60
C GLY A 657 -14.38 -24.80 9.28
N ASP A 658 -15.62 -25.04 8.87
CA ASP A 658 -15.96 -25.87 7.72
C ASP A 658 -16.93 -25.23 6.72
N TYR A 659 -17.07 -23.90 6.76
CA TYR A 659 -17.90 -23.13 5.83
C TYR A 659 -17.52 -23.41 4.37
N THR A 660 -18.53 -23.51 3.51
CA THR A 660 -18.38 -23.64 2.06
C THR A 660 -19.13 -22.54 1.35
N THR A 661 -18.49 -21.94 0.34
CA THR A 661 -19.07 -20.99 -0.60
C THR A 661 -20.15 -21.63 -1.48
N GLU A 662 -20.84 -20.83 -2.28
CA GLU A 662 -21.84 -21.29 -3.26
C GLU A 662 -21.26 -22.27 -4.28
N SER A 663 -19.94 -22.25 -4.48
CA SER A 663 -19.23 -23.19 -5.36
C SER A 663 -19.05 -24.58 -4.76
N GLY A 664 -19.35 -24.75 -3.47
CA GLY A 664 -19.02 -25.94 -2.67
C GLY A 664 -17.57 -26.01 -2.18
N SER A 665 -16.70 -25.08 -2.58
CA SER A 665 -15.34 -24.94 -2.01
C SER A 665 -15.37 -24.15 -0.70
N GLN A 666 -14.38 -24.37 0.16
CA GLN A 666 -14.17 -23.51 1.33
C GLN A 666 -13.60 -22.14 0.93
N GLU A 667 -12.83 -22.08 -0.15
CA GLU A 667 -12.21 -20.85 -0.67
C GLU A 667 -13.07 -20.18 -1.75
N GLY A 668 -12.78 -18.90 -2.00
CA GLY A 668 -13.27 -18.17 -3.17
C GLY A 668 -12.56 -18.62 -4.47
N PRO A 669 -13.10 -18.23 -5.64
CA PRO A 669 -12.40 -18.42 -6.91
C PRO A 669 -11.11 -17.60 -6.97
N ASP A 670 -10.15 -17.96 -7.81
CA ASP A 670 -8.95 -17.14 -8.00
C ASP A 670 -9.33 -15.78 -8.63
N THR A 671 -8.69 -14.71 -8.16
CA THR A 671 -8.85 -13.37 -8.74
C THR A 671 -8.30 -13.30 -10.16
N ALA A 672 -8.71 -12.31 -10.94
CA ALA A 672 -8.15 -12.05 -12.26
C ALA A 672 -6.63 -11.78 -12.19
N PRO A 673 -5.87 -12.06 -13.27
CA PRO A 673 -4.43 -11.81 -13.28
C PRO A 673 -4.11 -10.34 -13.07
N LEU A 674 -3.30 -10.04 -12.07
CA LEU A 674 -2.85 -8.68 -11.80
C LEU A 674 -1.92 -8.18 -12.93
N THR A 675 -2.15 -6.96 -13.37
CA THR A 675 -1.21 -6.27 -14.26
C THR A 675 -0.05 -5.73 -13.44
N ILE A 676 0.93 -6.60 -13.17
CA ILE A 676 2.07 -6.29 -12.29
C ILE A 676 3.07 -5.31 -12.90
N ARG A 677 3.08 -5.14 -14.23
CA ARG A 677 3.87 -4.09 -14.90
C ARG A 677 3.01 -2.86 -15.16
N ARG A 678 3.54 -1.67 -14.93
CA ARG A 678 2.80 -0.43 -15.19
C ARG A 678 2.44 -0.33 -16.69
N PRO A 679 1.16 -0.25 -17.08
CA PRO A 679 0.77 -0.23 -18.49
C PRO A 679 1.05 1.14 -19.14
N VAL A 680 1.16 1.13 -20.47
CA VAL A 680 1.08 2.35 -21.30
C VAL A 680 -0.34 2.91 -21.30
N GLN A 681 -0.49 4.19 -21.65
CA GLN A 681 -1.81 4.79 -21.81
C GLN A 681 -2.44 4.41 -23.16
N GLY A 682 -3.76 4.20 -23.16
CA GLY A 682 -4.53 3.81 -24.36
C GLY A 682 -4.72 2.30 -24.49
N GLY A 683 -5.73 1.90 -25.27
CA GLY A 683 -5.99 0.49 -25.57
C GLY A 683 -5.17 -0.02 -26.76
N PRO A 684 -5.14 -1.35 -26.98
CA PRO A 684 -4.39 -1.95 -28.08
C PRO A 684 -4.91 -1.49 -29.45
N VAL A 685 -3.98 -1.24 -30.36
CA VAL A 685 -4.24 -1.01 -31.79
C VAL A 685 -3.69 -2.19 -32.57
N GLU A 686 -4.57 -2.88 -33.31
CA GLU A 686 -4.20 -4.02 -34.14
C GLU A 686 -3.26 -3.61 -35.28
N GLY A 687 -2.17 -4.35 -35.46
CA GLY A 687 -1.09 -4.03 -36.38
C GLY A 687 -1.55 -3.75 -37.82
N ASP A 688 -2.46 -4.57 -38.34
CA ASP A 688 -3.02 -4.43 -39.70
C ASP A 688 -3.72 -3.07 -39.94
N THR A 689 -4.15 -2.38 -38.87
CA THR A 689 -4.81 -1.07 -38.99
C THR A 689 -3.84 0.09 -39.23
N VAL A 690 -2.56 -0.13 -38.95
CA VAL A 690 -1.49 0.88 -39.01
C VAL A 690 -0.25 0.36 -39.72
N ASP A 691 -0.39 -0.69 -40.53
CA ASP A 691 0.69 -1.35 -41.28
C ASP A 691 1.88 -1.73 -40.38
N ASN A 692 1.59 -2.25 -39.18
CA ASN A 692 2.58 -2.57 -38.13
C ASN A 692 3.59 -1.44 -37.84
N THR A 693 3.22 -0.19 -38.07
CA THR A 693 4.14 0.95 -37.96
C THR A 693 3.88 1.77 -36.70
N VAL A 694 4.92 1.99 -35.89
CA VAL A 694 4.95 2.96 -34.80
C VAL A 694 5.68 4.22 -35.25
N LEU A 695 5.05 5.38 -35.08
CA LEU A 695 5.70 6.68 -35.25
C LEU A 695 6.30 7.12 -33.92
N LEU A 696 7.60 7.41 -33.91
CA LEU A 696 8.34 7.86 -32.72
C LEU A 696 8.11 9.35 -32.46
N ALA A 697 8.12 9.74 -31.18
CA ALA A 697 7.95 11.11 -30.69
C ALA A 697 6.71 11.83 -31.26
N ARG A 698 5.57 11.14 -31.32
CA ARG A 698 4.31 11.64 -31.89
C ARG A 698 3.11 11.16 -31.06
N THR A 699 2.16 12.06 -30.79
CA THR A 699 0.90 11.73 -30.11
C THR A 699 -0.22 11.31 -31.08
N ASP A 700 -0.07 11.64 -32.37
CA ASP A 700 -1.05 11.32 -33.39
C ASP A 700 -0.40 11.01 -34.75
N ARG A 701 -1.18 10.36 -35.61
CA ARG A 701 -0.78 9.93 -36.96
C ARG A 701 -1.23 10.89 -38.06
N THR A 702 -1.67 12.10 -37.73
CA THR A 702 -2.29 13.05 -38.67
C THR A 702 -1.43 14.28 -38.91
N ASP A 703 -1.59 14.89 -40.08
CA ASP A 703 -0.90 16.15 -40.43
C ASP A 703 -1.66 17.41 -39.92
N SER A 704 -2.68 17.22 -39.08
CA SER A 704 -3.45 18.30 -38.47
C SER A 704 -2.93 18.61 -37.06
N ALA A 705 -1.84 19.39 -36.99
CA ALA A 705 -1.30 19.99 -35.76
C ALA A 705 -0.96 19.02 -34.59
N GLY A 706 -0.34 17.89 -34.91
CA GLY A 706 0.35 17.06 -33.90
C GLY A 706 1.63 17.73 -33.39
N SER A 707 2.02 17.46 -32.13
CA SER A 707 3.28 17.95 -31.57
C SER A 707 4.47 17.34 -32.31
N GLN A 708 5.27 18.18 -32.96
CA GLN A 708 6.63 17.86 -33.43
C GLN A 708 7.51 17.42 -32.25
N ASP A 709 8.35 16.40 -32.43
CA ASP A 709 9.31 15.89 -31.43
C ASP A 709 8.69 15.76 -30.02
N SER A 710 7.56 15.07 -29.93
CA SER A 710 6.73 15.01 -28.72
C SER A 710 7.44 14.34 -27.56
N THR A 711 7.48 15.02 -26.41
CA THR A 711 7.92 14.47 -25.11
C THR A 711 6.75 14.01 -24.23
N SER A 712 5.54 13.92 -24.79
CA SER A 712 4.36 13.41 -24.09
C SER A 712 4.53 11.94 -23.73
N GLN A 713 3.92 11.51 -22.62
CA GLN A 713 3.84 10.08 -22.27
C GLN A 713 3.21 9.21 -23.38
N ARG A 714 2.34 9.80 -24.20
CA ARG A 714 1.71 9.14 -25.36
C ARG A 714 2.48 9.35 -26.66
N GLY A 715 3.73 9.81 -26.58
CA GLY A 715 4.57 10.19 -27.72
C GLY A 715 5.02 9.03 -28.61
N MET A 716 4.28 7.92 -28.63
CA MET A 716 4.45 6.81 -29.56
C MET A 716 3.09 6.57 -30.23
N ALA A 717 3.01 6.55 -31.56
CA ALA A 717 1.74 6.46 -32.28
C ALA A 717 1.67 5.22 -33.21
N PRO A 718 0.90 4.16 -32.86
CA PRO A 718 0.14 4.02 -31.62
C PRO A 718 1.03 3.76 -30.40
N THR A 719 0.52 4.08 -29.21
CA THR A 719 1.26 3.89 -27.94
C THR A 719 1.25 2.41 -27.53
N HIS A 720 0.19 1.68 -27.87
CA HIS A 720 0.04 0.25 -27.67
C HIS A 720 -0.27 -0.41 -29.01
N LEU A 721 0.73 -1.02 -29.63
CA LEU A 721 0.56 -1.81 -30.85
C LEU A 721 0.38 -3.29 -30.45
N ARG A 722 -0.55 -3.98 -31.09
CA ARG A 722 -0.79 -5.41 -30.87
C ARG A 722 -0.61 -6.18 -32.18
N VAL A 723 0.25 -7.21 -32.17
CA VAL A 723 0.62 -7.99 -33.36
C VAL A 723 0.75 -9.48 -33.05
N PRO A 724 0.43 -10.40 -33.99
CA PRO A 724 0.68 -11.82 -33.78
C PRO A 724 2.17 -12.16 -33.85
N VAL A 725 2.58 -13.22 -33.14
CA VAL A 725 3.96 -13.75 -33.21
C VAL A 725 4.40 -14.01 -34.65
N GLY A 726 5.58 -13.52 -34.99
CA GLY A 726 6.20 -13.57 -36.32
C GLY A 726 6.02 -12.30 -37.14
N SER A 727 5.32 -11.29 -36.61
CA SER A 727 5.14 -10.00 -37.26
C SER A 727 6.44 -9.17 -37.23
N THR A 728 6.71 -8.48 -38.34
CA THR A 728 7.69 -7.39 -38.40
C THR A 728 6.99 -6.08 -38.10
N VAL A 729 7.54 -5.32 -37.16
CA VAL A 729 7.10 -3.97 -36.78
C VAL A 729 8.12 -2.96 -37.30
N THR A 730 7.62 -1.86 -37.86
CA THR A 730 8.43 -0.74 -38.33
C THR A 730 8.37 0.39 -37.31
N PHE A 731 9.52 0.82 -36.81
CA PHE A 731 9.68 2.04 -36.03
C PHE A 731 10.16 3.14 -36.96
N LEU A 732 9.39 4.23 -37.07
CA LEU A 732 9.67 5.33 -37.99
C LEU A 732 9.84 6.63 -37.20
N ASN A 733 10.95 7.34 -37.43
CA ASN A 733 11.05 8.74 -37.05
C ASN A 733 10.51 9.59 -38.22
N PRO A 734 9.29 10.13 -38.16
CA PRO A 734 8.66 10.74 -39.32
C PRO A 734 9.29 12.09 -39.73
N GLY A 735 9.82 12.16 -40.93
CA GLY A 735 10.32 13.40 -41.56
C GLY A 735 9.26 14.09 -42.43
N ALA A 736 9.72 15.03 -43.26
CA ALA A 736 8.87 15.83 -44.13
C ALA A 736 8.18 15.01 -45.24
N GLU A 737 8.71 13.82 -45.54
CA GLU A 737 8.08 12.84 -46.42
C GLU A 737 6.84 12.19 -45.80
N THR A 738 6.78 12.10 -44.47
CA THR A 738 5.64 11.55 -43.73
C THR A 738 4.66 12.66 -43.34
N PHE A 739 5.16 13.76 -42.77
CA PHE A 739 4.37 14.94 -42.39
C PHE A 739 4.98 16.20 -43.00
N PRO A 740 4.52 16.65 -44.18
CA PRO A 740 5.09 17.80 -44.86
C PRO A 740 4.99 19.12 -44.09
N ASN A 741 3.98 19.27 -43.22
CA ASN A 741 3.74 20.51 -42.50
C ASN A 741 4.38 20.54 -41.10
N PHE A 742 4.53 19.39 -40.44
CA PHE A 742 5.03 19.28 -39.06
C PHE A 742 5.88 18.01 -38.86
N PRO A 743 7.03 17.88 -39.55
CA PRO A 743 7.93 16.74 -39.40
C PRO A 743 8.67 16.79 -38.06
N ASN A 744 9.17 15.65 -37.59
CA ASN A 744 10.16 15.65 -36.52
C ASN A 744 11.45 16.35 -36.99
N GLN A 745 12.14 17.02 -36.07
CA GLN A 745 13.40 17.72 -36.31
C GLN A 745 14.57 17.06 -35.59
N LEU A 746 14.31 16.24 -34.58
CA LEU A 746 15.34 15.59 -33.79
C LEU A 746 15.56 14.15 -34.23
N GLU A 747 16.76 13.65 -33.92
CA GLU A 747 16.98 12.20 -33.86
C GLU A 747 16.15 11.63 -32.70
N HIS A 748 15.54 10.47 -32.95
CA HIS A 748 14.75 9.75 -31.95
C HIS A 748 15.16 8.29 -31.91
N CYS A 749 14.94 7.65 -30.77
CA CYS A 749 15.30 6.26 -30.56
C CYS A 749 14.10 5.33 -30.36
N ALA A 750 14.29 4.08 -30.74
CA ALA A 750 13.52 2.96 -30.23
C ALA A 750 14.45 2.12 -29.33
N THR A 751 14.41 2.35 -28.03
CA THR A 751 15.21 1.62 -27.04
C THR A 751 14.32 0.65 -26.27
N GLN A 752 14.48 -0.65 -26.49
CA GLN A 752 13.69 -1.70 -25.84
C GLN A 752 14.09 -1.92 -24.38
N TYR A 753 13.11 -2.11 -23.50
CA TYR A 753 13.29 -2.27 -22.06
C TYR A 753 13.68 -3.70 -21.70
N PHE A 754 14.49 -3.86 -20.66
CA PHE A 754 14.80 -5.15 -20.03
C PHE A 754 15.64 -6.12 -20.84
N GLU A 755 15.13 -6.64 -21.96
CA GLU A 755 15.81 -7.61 -22.83
C GLU A 755 16.94 -6.97 -23.64
N GLY A 756 16.81 -5.68 -23.99
CA GLY A 756 17.77 -4.96 -24.84
C GLY A 756 17.76 -5.44 -26.29
N GLU A 757 16.63 -5.91 -26.81
CA GLU A 757 16.56 -6.54 -28.15
C GLU A 757 16.89 -5.57 -29.30
N PHE A 758 16.66 -4.26 -29.09
CA PHE A 758 16.98 -3.21 -30.05
C PHE A 758 17.19 -1.86 -29.34
N ASN A 759 18.07 -1.04 -29.92
CA ASN A 759 18.39 0.31 -29.45
C ASN A 759 18.82 1.19 -30.64
N GLU A 760 17.87 1.52 -31.50
CA GLU A 760 18.16 2.13 -32.80
C GLU A 760 17.92 3.63 -32.75
N ARG A 761 18.87 4.41 -33.30
CA ARG A 761 18.80 5.86 -33.45
C ARG A 761 18.42 6.21 -34.88
N LEU A 762 17.36 6.97 -35.05
CA LEU A 762 16.78 7.27 -36.36
C LEU A 762 16.73 8.77 -36.59
N GLN A 763 17.33 9.22 -37.69
CA GLN A 763 17.16 10.60 -38.17
C GLN A 763 15.74 10.78 -38.73
N PRO A 764 15.22 12.02 -38.83
CA PRO A 764 13.94 12.27 -39.47
C PRO A 764 13.87 11.68 -40.89
N GLY A 765 12.90 10.81 -41.13
CA GLY A 765 12.69 10.05 -42.36
C GLY A 765 13.31 8.64 -42.38
N GLU A 766 14.05 8.26 -41.35
CA GLU A 766 14.61 6.92 -41.21
C GLU A 766 13.68 5.97 -40.45
N SER A 767 13.78 4.69 -40.78
CA SER A 767 13.04 3.62 -40.11
C SER A 767 13.92 2.44 -39.76
N TYR A 768 13.47 1.70 -38.75
CA TYR A 768 14.03 0.43 -38.32
C TYR A 768 12.93 -0.64 -38.30
N GLU A 769 13.27 -1.87 -38.66
CA GLU A 769 12.34 -3.00 -38.64
C GLU A 769 12.82 -4.07 -37.66
N HIS A 770 11.90 -4.58 -36.83
CA HIS A 770 12.16 -5.67 -35.90
C HIS A 770 11.10 -6.77 -36.02
N THR A 771 11.52 -8.03 -36.07
CA THR A 771 10.59 -9.18 -36.13
C THR A 771 10.49 -9.86 -34.77
N PHE A 772 9.30 -9.85 -34.18
CA PHE A 772 9.05 -10.48 -32.89
C PHE A 772 8.68 -11.96 -33.06
N ASP A 773 9.51 -12.87 -32.56
CA ASP A 773 9.31 -14.33 -32.72
C ASP A 773 8.72 -15.02 -31.48
N ARG A 774 8.45 -14.25 -30.43
CA ARG A 774 7.93 -14.68 -29.14
C ARG A 774 6.80 -13.78 -28.68
N ALA A 775 5.84 -14.36 -27.99
CA ALA A 775 4.81 -13.57 -27.33
C ALA A 775 5.33 -12.95 -26.05
N GLY A 776 4.82 -11.77 -25.74
CA GLY A 776 5.24 -10.97 -24.61
C GLY A 776 4.81 -9.51 -24.76
N GLU A 777 5.15 -8.73 -23.75
CA GLU A 777 5.00 -7.28 -23.77
C GLU A 777 6.37 -6.63 -23.85
N TYR A 778 6.63 -5.97 -24.97
CA TYR A 778 7.91 -5.32 -25.28
C TYR A 778 7.73 -3.82 -25.17
N PHE A 779 8.23 -3.24 -24.10
CA PHE A 779 8.18 -1.81 -23.86
C PHE A 779 9.43 -1.13 -24.43
N PHE A 780 9.31 0.12 -24.86
CA PHE A 780 10.42 0.90 -25.40
C PHE A 780 10.21 2.39 -25.18
N ASN A 781 11.30 3.18 -25.10
CA ASN A 781 11.26 4.64 -25.08
C ASN A 781 12.29 5.29 -25.98
N ASP A 782 12.15 6.60 -26.06
CA ASP A 782 13.04 7.50 -26.75
C ASP A 782 14.24 7.90 -25.88
N CYS A 783 15.36 8.20 -26.54
CA CYS A 783 16.62 8.59 -25.94
C CYS A 783 16.74 10.11 -25.76
N THR A 784 15.90 10.88 -26.46
CA THR A 784 15.86 12.35 -26.35
C THR A 784 15.06 12.79 -25.12
N ASP A 785 14.00 12.07 -24.77
CA ASP A 785 13.24 12.22 -23.53
C ASP A 785 12.68 10.85 -23.15
N PRO A 786 12.73 10.42 -21.88
CA PRO A 786 12.29 9.08 -21.50
C PRO A 786 10.77 8.91 -21.34
N ARG A 787 10.00 10.00 -21.40
CA ARG A 787 8.54 9.97 -21.18
C ARG A 787 7.77 9.38 -22.35
N PRO A 788 8.09 9.64 -23.64
CA PRO A 788 7.55 8.88 -24.76
C PRO A 788 7.84 7.39 -24.57
N VAL A 789 6.80 6.62 -24.21
CA VAL A 789 6.89 5.17 -24.01
C VAL A 789 5.86 4.48 -24.88
N GLY A 790 6.28 3.40 -25.53
CA GLY A 790 5.41 2.53 -26.31
C GLY A 790 5.45 1.10 -25.80
N LYS A 791 4.44 0.33 -26.18
CA LYS A 791 4.35 -1.11 -25.92
C LYS A 791 3.96 -1.84 -27.20
N ILE A 792 4.73 -2.87 -27.54
CA ILE A 792 4.35 -3.90 -28.50
C ILE A 792 3.85 -5.10 -27.71
N GLU A 793 2.55 -5.39 -27.80
CA GLU A 793 1.95 -6.62 -27.30
C GLU A 793 1.99 -7.66 -28.42
N VAL A 794 2.85 -8.66 -28.25
CA VAL A 794 2.97 -9.77 -29.19
C VAL A 794 2.17 -10.94 -28.64
N TYR A 795 1.14 -11.36 -29.35
CA TYR A 795 0.22 -12.40 -28.87
C TYR A 795 0.30 -13.69 -29.70
N LEU A 796 -0.03 -14.80 -29.05
CA LEU A 796 -0.24 -16.08 -29.72
C LEU A 796 -1.71 -16.22 -30.07
N GLU A 797 -2.00 -16.76 -31.25
CA GLU A 797 -3.34 -17.25 -31.59
C GLU A 797 -3.45 -18.72 -31.17
N PRO A 798 -4.33 -19.05 -30.21
CA PRO A 798 -4.55 -20.44 -29.84
C PRO A 798 -5.08 -21.24 -31.04
N ASN A 799 -4.37 -22.30 -31.41
CA ASN A 799 -4.83 -23.24 -32.42
C ASN A 799 -5.51 -24.44 -31.75
N ASP A 800 -6.83 -24.48 -31.82
CA ASP A 800 -7.66 -25.52 -31.21
C ASP A 800 -7.36 -26.92 -31.79
N GLN A 801 -7.20 -27.91 -30.91
CA GLN A 801 -6.94 -29.31 -31.21
C GLN A 801 -8.06 -30.18 -30.60
N PRO A 802 -9.26 -30.24 -31.20
CA PRO A 802 -10.39 -30.96 -30.62
C PRO A 802 -10.09 -32.44 -30.36
N GLY A 803 -10.35 -32.89 -29.13
CA GLY A 803 -10.23 -34.30 -28.74
C GLY A 803 -8.81 -34.77 -28.42
N ASP A 804 -7.81 -33.89 -28.41
CA ASP A 804 -6.43 -34.23 -28.02
C ASP A 804 -6.20 -34.10 -26.49
N LEU A 805 -7.14 -33.57 -25.70
CA LEU A 805 -7.08 -33.52 -24.23
C LEU A 805 -7.90 -34.62 -23.55
N HIS A 806 -7.34 -35.26 -22.51
CA HIS A 806 -8.01 -36.26 -21.69
C HIS A 806 -7.63 -36.18 -20.20
N PHE A 807 -8.62 -36.17 -19.31
CA PHE A 807 -8.37 -36.25 -17.86
C PHE A 807 -8.28 -37.68 -17.32
N LEU A 808 -7.41 -37.89 -16.33
CA LEU A 808 -7.18 -39.19 -15.68
C LEU A 808 -7.31 -39.08 -14.15
N PRO A 809 -8.36 -39.64 -13.53
CA PRO A 809 -9.56 -40.23 -14.15
C PRO A 809 -10.45 -39.18 -14.85
N GLY A 810 -11.32 -39.62 -15.78
CA GLY A 810 -12.24 -38.74 -16.52
C GLY A 810 -13.42 -38.17 -15.70
N TRP A 811 -13.41 -38.36 -14.39
CA TRP A 811 -14.27 -37.66 -13.43
C TRP A 811 -13.43 -37.21 -12.24
N LEU A 812 -13.66 -35.99 -11.76
CA LEU A 812 -12.96 -35.37 -10.64
C LEU A 812 -13.87 -35.42 -9.41
N ASP A 813 -13.57 -36.31 -8.45
CA ASP A 813 -14.28 -36.42 -7.17
C ASP A 813 -13.43 -35.86 -6.04
N PHE A 814 -13.58 -34.56 -5.77
CA PHE A 814 -12.77 -33.81 -4.81
C PHE A 814 -13.00 -34.19 -3.35
N ARG A 815 -14.01 -35.03 -3.07
CA ARG A 815 -14.24 -35.66 -1.75
C ARG A 815 -13.48 -36.96 -1.55
N SER A 816 -13.05 -37.59 -2.63
CA SER A 816 -12.50 -38.94 -2.58
C SER A 816 -11.14 -38.96 -1.87
N LYS A 817 -10.76 -40.08 -1.27
CA LYS A 817 -9.43 -40.23 -0.63
C LYS A 817 -8.25 -40.09 -1.62
N GLN A 818 -8.53 -40.11 -2.93
CA GLN A 818 -7.54 -39.85 -3.99
C GLN A 818 -7.16 -38.36 -4.06
N PHE A 819 -8.02 -37.49 -3.55
CA PHE A 819 -7.89 -36.04 -3.47
C PHE A 819 -8.20 -35.62 -2.03
N THR A 820 -7.19 -35.62 -1.16
CA THR A 820 -7.41 -35.14 0.22
C THR A 820 -7.65 -33.64 0.21
N GLN A 821 -8.35 -33.11 1.23
CA GLN A 821 -8.76 -31.70 1.32
C GLN A 821 -7.64 -30.69 1.04
N VAL A 822 -6.37 -31.05 1.24
CA VAL A 822 -5.21 -30.15 1.06
C VAL A 822 -4.16 -30.70 0.06
N LYS A 823 -4.26 -31.96 -0.38
CA LYS A 823 -3.25 -32.60 -1.24
C LYS A 823 -3.88 -33.58 -2.22
N GLY A 824 -3.70 -33.31 -3.51
CA GLY A 824 -4.10 -34.17 -4.61
C GLY A 824 -3.56 -33.64 -5.92
N LYS A 825 -3.30 -34.52 -6.91
CA LYS A 825 -2.87 -34.10 -8.25
C LYS A 825 -3.88 -34.52 -9.28
N VAL A 826 -4.48 -33.57 -9.96
CA VAL A 826 -5.30 -33.86 -11.14
C VAL A 826 -4.35 -33.99 -12.33
N THR A 827 -4.44 -35.11 -13.06
CA THR A 827 -3.57 -35.37 -14.22
C THR A 827 -4.38 -35.28 -15.50
N ALA A 828 -3.90 -34.48 -16.44
CA ALA A 828 -4.38 -34.40 -17.80
C ALA A 828 -3.31 -34.91 -18.77
N VAL A 829 -3.75 -35.48 -19.89
CA VAL A 829 -2.90 -35.93 -20.99
C VAL A 829 -3.32 -35.20 -22.24
N PHE A 830 -2.36 -34.56 -22.90
CA PHE A 830 -2.55 -33.87 -24.17
C PHE A 830 -1.72 -34.55 -25.27
N ASP A 831 -2.39 -35.01 -26.33
CA ASP A 831 -1.76 -35.62 -27.49
C ASP A 831 -1.17 -34.52 -28.40
N VAL A 832 0.17 -34.43 -28.44
CA VAL A 832 0.86 -33.34 -29.14
C VAL A 832 0.95 -33.63 -30.65
N PRO A 833 0.50 -32.71 -31.53
CA PRO A 833 0.63 -32.86 -32.98
C PRO A 833 2.08 -33.00 -33.44
N ARG A 834 2.27 -33.65 -34.60
CA ARG A 834 3.62 -33.90 -35.13
C ARG A 834 4.34 -32.59 -35.49
N GLY A 835 5.61 -32.48 -35.10
CA GLY A 835 6.44 -31.31 -35.40
C GLY A 835 6.31 -30.18 -34.37
N TYR A 836 5.47 -30.33 -33.35
CA TYR A 836 5.39 -29.44 -32.21
C TYR A 836 6.25 -29.98 -31.07
N ARG A 837 7.00 -29.10 -30.41
CA ARG A 837 7.76 -29.41 -29.20
C ARG A 837 7.28 -28.51 -28.08
N TYR A 838 6.86 -29.11 -26.97
CA TYR A 838 6.47 -28.34 -25.79
C TYR A 838 7.59 -27.36 -25.38
N GLN A 839 7.20 -26.13 -25.05
CA GLN A 839 8.10 -25.08 -24.60
C GLN A 839 7.79 -24.69 -23.16
N SER A 840 6.60 -24.18 -22.88
CA SER A 840 6.22 -23.60 -21.58
C SER A 840 4.70 -23.38 -21.45
N GLY A 841 4.27 -22.77 -20.34
CA GLY A 841 2.94 -22.15 -20.21
C GLY A 841 1.79 -23.14 -20.28
N ALA A 842 1.95 -24.35 -19.74
CA ALA A 842 0.82 -25.28 -19.64
C ALA A 842 -0.09 -24.81 -18.51
N VAL A 843 -1.29 -24.36 -18.87
CA VAL A 843 -2.29 -23.84 -17.94
C VAL A 843 -3.65 -24.43 -18.27
N LEU A 844 -4.53 -24.47 -17.27
CA LEU A 844 -5.91 -24.89 -17.44
C LEU A 844 -6.85 -23.71 -17.27
N GLU A 845 -7.58 -23.36 -18.32
CA GLU A 845 -8.69 -22.42 -18.22
C GLU A 845 -9.88 -23.13 -17.58
N THR A 846 -10.52 -22.44 -16.64
CA THR A 846 -11.56 -23.01 -15.80
C THR A 846 -12.79 -22.09 -15.76
N PRO A 847 -14.00 -22.61 -15.46
CA PRO A 847 -15.22 -21.81 -15.64
C PRO A 847 -15.49 -20.75 -14.57
N LEU A 848 -14.85 -20.82 -13.39
CA LEU A 848 -15.13 -19.88 -12.28
C LEU A 848 -14.08 -18.78 -12.12
N SER A 849 -12.98 -18.81 -12.86
CA SER A 849 -11.94 -17.78 -12.77
C SER A 849 -11.39 -17.41 -14.14
N GLU A 850 -11.06 -16.13 -14.28
CA GLU A 850 -10.32 -15.58 -15.42
C GLU A 850 -8.82 -15.90 -15.35
N SER A 851 -8.32 -16.26 -14.16
CA SER A 851 -6.95 -16.75 -13.97
C SER A 851 -6.86 -18.22 -14.33
N PRO A 852 -6.02 -18.59 -15.31
CA PRO A 852 -5.85 -19.99 -15.65
C PRO A 852 -4.98 -20.70 -14.60
N VAL A 853 -5.35 -21.93 -14.24
CA VAL A 853 -4.64 -22.73 -13.24
C VAL A 853 -3.33 -23.26 -13.82
N ALA A 854 -2.20 -22.81 -13.28
CA ALA A 854 -0.88 -23.22 -13.75
C ALA A 854 -0.59 -24.71 -13.45
N ALA A 855 0.07 -25.38 -14.39
CA ALA A 855 0.51 -26.75 -14.17
C ALA A 855 1.64 -26.82 -13.12
N THR A 856 1.42 -27.58 -12.05
CA THR A 856 2.45 -27.92 -11.05
C THR A 856 3.55 -28.82 -11.60
N LYS A 857 3.26 -29.57 -12.68
CA LYS A 857 4.24 -30.44 -13.33
C LYS A 857 3.86 -30.72 -14.77
N VAL A 858 4.85 -30.68 -15.65
CA VAL A 858 4.71 -31.05 -17.06
C VAL A 858 5.77 -32.08 -17.44
N ARG A 859 5.37 -33.13 -18.16
CA ARG A 859 6.29 -34.15 -18.68
C ARG A 859 5.93 -34.57 -20.09
N THR A 860 6.88 -34.44 -21.00
CA THR A 860 6.75 -34.96 -22.36
C THR A 860 7.19 -36.42 -22.43
N ILE A 861 6.38 -37.27 -23.06
CA ILE A 861 6.70 -38.67 -23.35
C ILE A 861 6.70 -38.88 -24.86
N GLY A 862 7.84 -39.30 -25.41
CA GLY A 862 7.94 -39.70 -26.81
C GLY A 862 7.45 -41.13 -27.01
N LEU A 863 6.51 -41.34 -27.94
CA LEU A 863 6.02 -42.68 -28.30
C LEU A 863 6.87 -43.36 -29.40
N GLY A 864 8.09 -42.87 -29.67
CA GLY A 864 9.02 -43.38 -30.68
C GLY A 864 9.08 -42.51 -31.95
N LYS A 865 10.09 -42.73 -32.82
CA LYS A 865 10.40 -41.90 -34.02
C LYS A 865 9.27 -41.78 -35.07
N LEU A 866 8.19 -42.55 -34.93
CA LEU A 866 7.07 -42.64 -35.88
C LEU A 866 5.71 -42.19 -35.28
N PHE A 867 5.63 -41.80 -34.01
CA PHE A 867 4.37 -41.55 -33.29
C PHE A 867 4.29 -40.12 -32.71
N ARG A 868 3.06 -39.65 -32.41
CA ARG A 868 2.80 -38.39 -31.68
C ARG A 868 3.46 -38.45 -30.28
N SER A 869 3.90 -37.32 -29.74
CA SER A 869 4.32 -37.24 -28.33
C SER A 869 3.12 -36.95 -27.44
N ARG A 870 3.19 -37.32 -26.16
CA ARG A 870 2.19 -36.95 -25.15
C ARG A 870 2.76 -35.96 -24.16
N LEU A 871 1.98 -34.95 -23.82
CA LEU A 871 2.23 -34.06 -22.70
C LEU A 871 1.40 -34.55 -21.52
N ILE A 872 2.05 -34.96 -20.44
CA ILE A 872 1.38 -35.24 -19.17
C ILE A 872 1.48 -33.99 -18.31
N VAL A 873 0.34 -33.45 -17.92
CA VAL A 873 0.22 -32.20 -17.17
C VAL A 873 -0.45 -32.51 -15.82
N GLN A 874 0.07 -31.94 -14.74
CA GLN A 874 -0.50 -32.09 -13.41
C GLN A 874 -0.88 -30.73 -12.83
N PHE A 875 -2.05 -30.65 -12.23
CA PHE A 875 -2.58 -29.47 -11.55
C PHE A 875 -2.79 -29.76 -10.07
N ASP A 876 -2.70 -28.71 -9.25
CA ASP A 876 -3.05 -28.82 -7.84
C ASP A 876 -4.57 -29.01 -7.69
N LYS A 877 -4.97 -29.87 -6.75
CA LYS A 877 -6.38 -30.15 -6.50
C LYS A 877 -7.08 -28.94 -5.90
N ALA A 878 -6.48 -28.23 -4.94
CA ALA A 878 -7.11 -27.07 -4.30
C ALA A 878 -7.39 -25.97 -5.32
N ALA A 879 -6.42 -25.66 -6.18
CA ALA A 879 -6.60 -24.71 -7.28
C ALA A 879 -7.75 -25.11 -8.24
N LEU A 880 -7.97 -26.40 -8.51
CA LEU A 880 -9.13 -26.80 -9.34
C LEU A 880 -10.45 -26.84 -8.56
N ASP A 881 -10.41 -27.19 -7.27
CA ASP A 881 -11.59 -27.19 -6.40
C ASP A 881 -12.16 -25.78 -6.27
N ASN A 882 -11.32 -24.75 -6.23
CA ASN A 882 -11.78 -23.36 -6.12
C ASN A 882 -12.36 -22.84 -7.44
N ASN A 883 -11.80 -23.27 -8.57
CA ASN A 883 -12.06 -22.63 -9.86
C ASN A 883 -13.01 -23.40 -10.80
N VAL A 884 -13.53 -24.56 -10.37
CA VAL A 884 -14.39 -25.42 -11.19
C VAL A 884 -15.73 -25.69 -10.52
N PRO A 885 -16.89 -25.55 -11.19
CA PRO A 885 -18.19 -25.84 -10.58
C PRO A 885 -18.46 -27.35 -10.45
N GLU A 886 -19.36 -27.76 -9.55
CA GLU A 886 -19.91 -29.13 -9.56
C GLU A 886 -20.79 -29.34 -10.81
N GLY A 887 -20.67 -30.50 -11.47
CA GLY A 887 -21.45 -30.74 -12.69
C GLY A 887 -21.10 -32.04 -13.42
N ARG A 888 -21.93 -32.41 -14.41
CA ARG A 888 -21.70 -33.62 -15.22
C ARG A 888 -20.81 -33.40 -16.44
N ASP A 889 -20.85 -32.20 -17.01
CA ASP A 889 -20.22 -31.85 -18.28
C ASP A 889 -19.51 -30.50 -18.12
N VAL A 890 -18.50 -30.45 -17.25
CA VAL A 890 -17.76 -29.21 -16.96
C VAL A 890 -16.61 -29.06 -17.95
N PRO A 891 -16.58 -28.00 -18.79
CA PRO A 891 -15.53 -27.82 -19.77
C PRO A 891 -14.24 -27.34 -19.09
N LEU A 892 -13.12 -27.99 -19.41
CA LEU A 892 -11.78 -27.59 -18.98
C LEU A 892 -10.89 -27.52 -20.21
N THR A 893 -10.27 -26.36 -20.46
CA THR A 893 -9.40 -26.14 -21.62
C THR A 893 -7.95 -26.13 -21.19
N LEU A 894 -7.14 -27.05 -21.72
CA LEU A 894 -5.70 -26.97 -21.57
C LEU A 894 -5.15 -26.08 -22.68
N VAL A 895 -4.40 -25.06 -22.29
CA VAL A 895 -3.63 -24.21 -23.19
C VAL A 895 -2.14 -24.41 -22.90
N ALA A 896 -1.32 -24.54 -23.94
CA ALA A 896 0.12 -24.67 -23.78
C ALA A 896 0.90 -24.10 -24.98
N ASN A 897 2.11 -23.60 -24.70
CA ASN A 897 3.00 -23.04 -25.70
C ASN A 897 3.98 -24.11 -26.22
N PHE A 898 4.14 -24.12 -27.54
CA PHE A 898 4.95 -25.07 -28.29
C PHE A 898 5.84 -24.32 -29.29
N LEU A 899 6.96 -24.93 -29.67
CA LEU A 899 7.74 -24.51 -30.81
C LEU A 899 7.36 -25.36 -32.03
N HIS A 900 7.09 -24.68 -33.14
CA HIS A 900 6.92 -25.30 -34.45
C HIS A 900 7.83 -24.60 -35.47
N ASN A 901 8.83 -25.32 -35.98
CA ASN A 901 9.87 -24.78 -36.87
C ASN A 901 10.61 -23.55 -36.31
N GLY A 902 10.79 -23.48 -34.98
CA GLY A 902 11.48 -22.38 -34.30
C GLY A 902 10.58 -21.22 -33.87
N VAL A 903 9.36 -21.12 -34.38
CA VAL A 903 8.39 -20.08 -34.01
C VAL A 903 7.50 -20.57 -32.88
N GLN A 904 7.20 -19.69 -31.92
CA GLN A 904 6.26 -20.00 -30.85
C GLN A 904 4.83 -20.10 -31.38
N LYS A 905 4.11 -21.14 -30.96
CA LYS A 905 2.70 -21.40 -31.29
C LYS A 905 1.98 -21.86 -30.03
N GLN A 906 0.72 -21.48 -29.88
CA GLN A 906 -0.11 -21.94 -28.77
C GLN A 906 -1.09 -22.98 -29.29
N LEU A 907 -1.19 -24.11 -28.58
CA LEU A 907 -2.22 -25.12 -28.84
C LEU A 907 -3.18 -25.13 -27.66
N ALA A 908 -4.46 -25.28 -27.96
CA ALA A 908 -5.52 -25.42 -26.97
C ALA A 908 -6.33 -26.69 -27.26
N SER A 909 -6.92 -27.29 -26.24
CA SER A 909 -7.91 -28.36 -26.41
C SER A 909 -8.81 -28.42 -25.18
N THR A 910 -10.11 -28.61 -25.40
CA THR A 910 -11.12 -28.71 -24.33
C THR A 910 -11.58 -30.16 -24.16
N ASP A 911 -11.66 -30.61 -22.90
CA ASP A 911 -12.30 -31.87 -22.51
C ASP A 911 -13.44 -31.55 -21.52
N THR A 912 -14.50 -32.36 -21.50
CA THR A 912 -15.61 -32.20 -20.55
C THR A 912 -15.56 -33.29 -19.49
N VAL A 913 -15.46 -32.87 -18.22
CA VAL A 913 -15.32 -33.78 -17.09
C VAL A 913 -16.52 -33.70 -16.17
N ARG A 914 -16.82 -34.82 -15.51
CA ARG A 914 -17.75 -34.85 -14.39
C ARG A 914 -17.03 -34.41 -13.11
N VAL A 915 -17.51 -33.37 -12.45
CA VAL A 915 -16.97 -32.83 -11.20
C VAL A 915 -17.94 -33.10 -10.06
N ILE A 916 -17.38 -33.52 -8.92
CA ILE A 916 -18.12 -33.86 -7.70
C ILE A 916 -17.38 -33.22 -6.52
N LYS A 917 -18.11 -32.41 -5.74
CA LYS A 917 -17.61 -31.71 -4.54
C LYS A 917 -18.27 -32.21 -3.27
#